data_AF-A0A5C3MA45-F1
#
_entry.id   AF-A0A5C3MA45-F1
#
_cell.length_a   1.000
_cell.length_b   1.000
_cell.length_c   1.000
_cell.angle_alpha   90.00
_cell.angle_beta   90.00
_cell.angle_gamma   90.00
#
_symmetry.space_group_name_H-M   'P 1'
#
loop_
_entity.id
_entity.type
_entity.pdbx_description
1 polymer ?
#
loop_
_entity_poly.entity_id
_entity_poly.type
_entity_poly.pdbx_seq_one_letter_code
_entity_poly.pdbx_strand_id
1 'polypeptide(L)'
;MRFSFISLALCIGTLSNATPFHHRDTSHIVHEKRQSHPEWKLSRRLEGHVPVPLRIALKQQDIDSLPDHLMAVADPTSPSYGKHWTQIEVIKAFAPSAKGNDTVHAWLVNAGFEGSRLKLSSNQAWIDVHGTTVGEVERLLDTEYHIFTHDNGDEHVACHSYSLPSHVAPHVDFVTPTVQPNVKLSTTRKRFRADRPVSLQSRASQGSVTAPTGCDTLVVPDCLKALYNMTYTPKATDRNTIGIVSHYSNTYLQSDLDNFFGNFSPSLMGKSPTLVSIDGGKCRTIELDENTDVGEDGWVLQYTMTLVQPQTVLLLQTGGPQTGAFASFNEWLDAVDGSYCTSGGGDDLTYDPLIPDPFPGGLKEHSCGTAKPPNVASNSQADNEYRFSQFYLQRQCNEFAKLGLMGVTVIYSAGNTGTAAAQGGYCLDDNGSMNPNATNFNPAWPASCPWVTAVGGTQVIAGSTPGNGTAEEVWNQDMTMGFFESGGGGFSNRFPMPDYQKTPVNNYLKALKKNDSAIFKHFNAKGRAYPDLSANANMFYTIENGNVSVSSGTSGAVPTIASIITLVNDARIAAGKKPVGFINPVIYSPEFAEAFNDITQGANQGCRGLQGVRNDGFKATSGWDPASGLGTPNLGKLIEKWERVVNDFKDNLLLRREIDYADLKLRTYDDENLSARDVDSIHLEERNIEALESVYSRGNSGSKPSKKLVLEITWAAGNAFKKDIVKKVKARVNEIWKNNSTYSSFDRCQITCYKNEWTATFTHSNGPGEQYYHFKM
;
A
#
# COMPACT_ATOMS: atom_id res chain seq x y z
N MET A 1 -78.11 -72.68 -9.61
CA MET A 1 -77.75 -73.49 -10.79
C MET A 1 -76.35 -73.08 -11.25
N ARG A 2 -75.41 -74.04 -11.26
CA ARG A 2 -74.18 -74.17 -12.09
C ARG A 2 -73.09 -73.05 -12.09
N PHE A 3 -71.99 -73.39 -11.40
CA PHE A 3 -70.58 -73.50 -11.85
C PHE A 3 -69.80 -72.37 -12.58
N SER A 4 -68.65 -72.06 -11.95
CA SER A 4 -67.26 -72.03 -12.48
C SER A 4 -66.59 -70.76 -13.04
N PHE A 5 -65.53 -70.35 -12.31
CA PHE A 5 -64.14 -70.00 -12.70
C PHE A 5 -63.84 -69.15 -13.96
N ILE A 6 -63.05 -68.08 -13.79
CA ILE A 6 -61.63 -67.95 -14.23
C ILE A 6 -61.09 -66.55 -13.85
N SER A 7 -59.87 -66.53 -13.29
CA SER A 7 -59.04 -65.35 -12.99
C SER A 7 -58.49 -64.67 -14.25
N LEU A 8 -58.36 -63.34 -14.24
CA LEU A 8 -57.18 -62.66 -14.81
C LEU A 8 -57.02 -61.25 -14.25
N ALA A 9 -55.83 -60.97 -13.71
CA ALA A 9 -55.40 -59.68 -13.23
C ALA A 9 -55.00 -58.76 -14.38
N LEU A 10 -55.33 -57.47 -14.32
CA LEU A 10 -54.56 -56.40 -14.96
C LEU A 10 -54.81 -55.07 -14.23
N CYS A 11 -53.80 -54.59 -13.51
CA CYS A 11 -53.74 -53.26 -12.94
C CYS A 11 -53.44 -52.23 -14.04
N ILE A 12 -54.22 -51.15 -14.11
CA ILE A 12 -53.81 -49.91 -14.77
C ILE A 12 -54.11 -48.76 -13.79
N GLY A 13 -53.04 -48.13 -13.31
CA GLY A 13 -53.09 -46.97 -12.44
C GLY A 13 -53.45 -45.70 -13.19
N THR A 14 -54.32 -44.89 -12.58
CA THR A 14 -54.64 -43.54 -13.03
C THR A 14 -53.61 -42.56 -12.49
N LEU A 15 -52.86 -41.94 -13.40
CA LEU A 15 -51.94 -40.83 -13.16
C LEU A 15 -52.72 -39.57 -12.75
N SER A 16 -52.48 -39.10 -11.54
CA SER A 16 -52.79 -37.74 -11.09
C SER A 16 -51.78 -36.76 -11.68
N ASN A 17 -52.23 -35.89 -12.58
CA ASN A 17 -51.45 -34.76 -13.07
C ASN A 17 -51.31 -33.70 -11.97
N ALA A 18 -50.21 -33.77 -11.21
CA ALA A 18 -49.67 -32.61 -10.53
C ALA A 18 -48.78 -31.87 -11.54
N THR A 19 -49.23 -30.71 -12.01
CA THR A 19 -48.38 -29.78 -12.77
C THR A 19 -47.30 -29.22 -11.84
N PRO A 20 -46.00 -29.43 -12.09
CA PRO A 20 -44.97 -28.69 -11.38
C PRO A 20 -45.02 -27.25 -11.88
N PHE A 21 -45.23 -26.30 -10.97
CA PHE A 21 -44.90 -24.90 -11.20
C PHE A 21 -43.37 -24.78 -11.28
N HIS A 22 -42.76 -25.21 -12.39
CA HIS A 22 -41.37 -24.89 -12.71
C HIS A 22 -41.36 -23.56 -13.45
N HIS A 23 -41.35 -22.45 -12.71
CA HIS A 23 -40.75 -21.23 -13.22
C HIS A 23 -39.23 -21.38 -13.09
N ARG A 24 -38.62 -22.16 -13.98
CA ARG A 24 -37.16 -22.21 -14.16
C ARG A 24 -36.84 -21.47 -15.45
N ASP A 25 -36.69 -20.16 -15.32
CA ASP A 25 -35.93 -19.37 -16.27
C ASP A 25 -35.02 -18.43 -15.47
N THR A 26 -34.08 -19.03 -14.73
CA THR A 26 -32.93 -18.31 -14.19
C THR A 26 -31.73 -18.87 -14.92
N SER A 27 -31.35 -18.22 -16.02
CA SER A 27 -30.05 -18.48 -16.64
C SER A 27 -28.96 -18.31 -15.57
N HIS A 28 -28.14 -19.34 -15.42
CA HIS A 28 -26.90 -19.22 -14.65
C HIS A 28 -25.92 -18.41 -15.50
N ILE A 29 -25.17 -17.53 -14.85
CA ILE A 29 -24.06 -16.79 -15.45
C ILE A 29 -22.77 -17.23 -14.78
N VAL A 30 -21.72 -17.43 -15.56
CA VAL A 30 -20.39 -17.73 -15.02
C VAL A 30 -19.97 -16.57 -14.14
N HIS A 31 -19.81 -16.84 -12.84
CA HIS A 31 -19.46 -15.82 -11.85
C HIS A 31 -17.95 -15.68 -11.74
N GLU A 32 -17.25 -16.81 -11.69
CA GLU A 32 -15.80 -16.83 -11.63
C GLU A 32 -15.23 -17.97 -12.49
N LYS A 33 -14.05 -17.74 -13.05
CA LYS A 33 -13.27 -18.73 -13.78
C LYS A 33 -11.83 -18.65 -13.35
N ARG A 34 -11.24 -19.83 -13.10
CA ARG A 34 -9.83 -19.99 -12.77
C ARG A 34 -8.96 -19.37 -13.86
N GLN A 35 -8.09 -18.45 -13.47
CA GLN A 35 -6.95 -18.06 -14.31
C GLN A 35 -5.90 -19.20 -14.27
N SER A 36 -5.25 -19.48 -15.40
CA SER A 36 -4.30 -20.60 -15.51
C SER A 36 -3.27 -20.57 -14.38
N HIS A 37 -3.19 -21.66 -13.61
CA HIS A 37 -2.16 -21.89 -12.59
C HIS A 37 -1.28 -23.07 -13.04
N PRO A 38 -0.19 -22.81 -13.76
CA PRO A 38 0.64 -23.83 -14.41
C PRO A 38 1.35 -24.77 -13.43
N GLU A 39 1.49 -24.36 -12.17
CA GLU A 39 2.04 -25.16 -11.07
C GLU A 39 1.09 -26.25 -10.55
N TRP A 40 -0.22 -26.18 -10.91
CA TRP A 40 -1.25 -27.12 -10.48
C TRP A 40 -1.78 -27.94 -11.66
N LYS A 41 -1.54 -29.24 -11.65
CA LYS A 41 -1.97 -30.16 -12.71
C LYS A 41 -3.29 -30.81 -12.33
N LEU A 42 -4.26 -30.78 -13.25
CA LEU A 42 -5.50 -31.52 -13.09
C LEU A 42 -5.19 -33.01 -12.94
N SER A 43 -5.62 -33.61 -11.82
CA SER A 43 -5.39 -35.02 -11.50
C SER A 43 -6.62 -35.87 -11.82
N ARG A 44 -7.71 -35.69 -11.07
CA ARG A 44 -8.95 -36.49 -11.23
C ARG A 44 -10.19 -35.72 -10.79
N ARG A 45 -11.38 -36.16 -11.22
CA ARG A 45 -12.66 -35.68 -10.68
C ARG A 45 -12.84 -36.13 -9.23
N LEU A 46 -13.45 -35.27 -8.41
CA LEU A 46 -13.76 -35.57 -7.02
C LEU A 46 -15.15 -36.23 -6.90
N GLU A 47 -15.28 -37.20 -5.99
CA GLU A 47 -16.53 -37.93 -5.78
C GLU A 47 -17.60 -37.07 -5.09
N GLY A 48 -18.84 -37.11 -5.59
CA GLY A 48 -19.91 -36.24 -5.13
C GLY A 48 -20.36 -36.39 -3.67
N HIS A 49 -19.97 -37.48 -2.98
CA HIS A 49 -20.29 -37.70 -1.57
C HIS A 49 -19.26 -37.09 -0.61
N VAL A 50 -18.14 -36.59 -1.13
CA VAL A 50 -17.08 -35.98 -0.32
C VAL A 50 -17.62 -34.72 0.34
N PRO A 51 -17.47 -34.56 1.67
CA PRO A 51 -17.83 -33.33 2.36
C PRO A 51 -16.97 -32.16 1.86
N VAL A 52 -17.59 -31.01 1.62
CA VAL A 52 -16.90 -29.78 1.26
C VAL A 52 -17.56 -28.64 2.04
N PRO A 53 -16.83 -27.77 2.75
CA PRO A 53 -17.44 -26.58 3.36
C PRO A 53 -17.94 -25.66 2.24
N LEU A 54 -19.11 -25.03 2.36
CA LEU A 54 -19.60 -24.05 1.37
C LEU A 54 -19.88 -22.72 2.06
N ARG A 55 -19.36 -21.63 1.50
CA ARG A 55 -19.60 -20.27 1.97
C ARG A 55 -19.87 -19.32 0.81
N ILE A 56 -20.76 -18.35 1.05
CA ILE A 56 -21.15 -17.34 0.07
C ILE A 56 -20.78 -15.96 0.61
N ALA A 57 -19.85 -15.27 -0.05
CA ALA A 57 -19.46 -13.90 0.26
C ALA A 57 -20.53 -12.96 -0.26
N LEU A 58 -21.17 -12.22 0.63
CA LEU A 58 -22.19 -11.24 0.28
C LEU A 58 -21.53 -9.93 -0.11
N LYS A 59 -22.03 -9.33 -1.20
CA LYS A 59 -21.50 -8.08 -1.74
C LYS A 59 -21.61 -6.93 -0.74
N GLN A 60 -20.48 -6.32 -0.41
CA GLN A 60 -20.42 -5.12 0.41
C GLN A 60 -21.13 -3.95 -0.28
N GLN A 61 -21.93 -3.18 0.47
CA GLN A 61 -22.56 -1.97 -0.08
C GLN A 61 -21.53 -0.86 -0.25
N ASP A 62 -21.76 -0.01 -1.25
CA ASP A 62 -21.01 1.23 -1.50
C ASP A 62 -19.48 1.06 -1.56
N ILE A 63 -19.00 -0.17 -1.79
CA ILE A 63 -17.56 -0.48 -1.78
C ILE A 63 -16.82 0.24 -2.92
N ASP A 64 -17.52 0.51 -4.02
CA ASP A 64 -16.99 1.30 -5.15
C ASP A 64 -16.70 2.75 -4.75
N SER A 65 -17.33 3.26 -3.69
CA SER A 65 -17.10 4.61 -3.13
C SER A 65 -16.01 4.66 -2.04
N LEU A 66 -15.49 3.50 -1.61
CA LEU A 66 -14.43 3.40 -0.60
C LEU A 66 -13.20 4.25 -0.97
N PRO A 67 -12.70 4.25 -2.23
CA PRO A 67 -11.60 5.14 -2.62
C PRO A 67 -11.92 6.62 -2.41
N ASP A 68 -13.15 7.06 -2.76
CA ASP A 68 -13.57 8.46 -2.62
C ASP A 68 -13.65 8.87 -1.15
N HIS A 69 -14.22 8.01 -0.29
CA HIS A 69 -14.25 8.23 1.14
C HIS A 69 -12.84 8.29 1.75
N LEU A 70 -11.94 7.40 1.30
CA LEU A 70 -10.56 7.38 1.76
C LEU A 70 -9.83 8.66 1.35
N MET A 71 -9.97 9.09 0.09
CA MET A 71 -9.38 10.35 -0.38
C MET A 71 -9.98 11.55 0.37
N ALA A 72 -11.28 11.54 0.68
CA ALA A 72 -11.90 12.63 1.42
C ALA A 72 -11.27 12.85 2.81
N VAL A 73 -10.76 11.81 3.48
CA VAL A 73 -10.09 11.94 4.78
C VAL A 73 -8.56 12.03 4.68
N ALA A 74 -7.96 11.60 3.56
CA ALA A 74 -6.51 11.52 3.36
C ALA A 74 -5.93 12.67 2.51
N ASP A 75 -6.69 13.27 1.61
CA ASP A 75 -6.24 14.37 0.75
C ASP A 75 -6.15 15.67 1.58
N PRO A 76 -4.97 16.33 1.67
CA PRO A 76 -4.80 17.55 2.45
C PRO A 76 -5.62 18.74 1.92
N THR A 77 -6.08 18.70 0.66
CA THR A 77 -6.95 19.71 0.05
C THR A 77 -8.43 19.52 0.41
N SER A 78 -8.79 18.34 0.92
CA SER A 78 -10.18 18.01 1.27
C SER A 78 -10.63 18.74 2.54
N PRO A 79 -11.88 19.27 2.58
CA PRO A 79 -12.46 19.81 3.81
C PRO A 79 -12.69 18.74 4.90
N SER A 80 -12.61 17.46 4.54
CA SER A 80 -12.71 16.31 5.45
C SER A 80 -11.36 15.72 5.83
N TYR A 81 -10.24 16.33 5.42
CA TYR A 81 -8.91 15.87 5.80
C TYR A 81 -8.75 15.66 7.30
N GLY A 82 -8.29 14.48 7.69
CA GLY A 82 -8.11 14.07 9.09
C GLY A 82 -9.39 13.84 9.89
N LYS A 83 -10.58 13.92 9.26
CA LYS A 83 -11.87 13.53 9.86
C LYS A 83 -12.10 12.03 9.68
N HIS A 84 -11.21 11.26 10.29
CA HIS A 84 -11.23 9.79 10.25
C HIS A 84 -12.51 9.23 10.86
N TRP A 85 -12.92 8.08 10.36
CA TRP A 85 -14.13 7.38 10.75
C TRP A 85 -13.89 6.49 11.96
N THR A 86 -14.94 6.25 12.72
CA THR A 86 -14.98 5.20 13.74
C THR A 86 -15.23 3.84 13.09
N GLN A 87 -14.85 2.75 13.79
CA GLN A 87 -15.13 1.39 13.32
C GLN A 87 -16.62 1.15 13.05
N ILE A 88 -17.51 1.74 13.86
CA ILE A 88 -18.96 1.62 13.68
C ILE A 88 -19.44 2.31 12.40
N GLU A 89 -18.87 3.46 12.05
CA GLU A 89 -19.19 4.16 10.80
C GLU A 89 -18.73 3.35 9.59
N VAL A 90 -17.53 2.77 9.63
CA VAL A 90 -17.02 1.87 8.59
C VAL A 90 -17.92 0.65 8.40
N ILE A 91 -18.26 -0.07 9.49
CA ILE A 91 -19.13 -1.24 9.42
C ILE A 91 -20.50 -0.87 8.82
N LYS A 92 -21.10 0.24 9.25
CA LYS A 92 -22.40 0.68 8.76
C LYS A 92 -22.38 1.08 7.28
N ALA A 93 -21.29 1.67 6.80
CA ALA A 93 -21.19 2.12 5.42
C ALA A 93 -21.04 0.95 4.43
N PHE A 94 -20.36 -0.12 4.81
CA PHE A 94 -19.98 -1.20 3.89
C PHE A 94 -20.68 -2.55 4.16
N ALA A 95 -21.57 -2.64 5.14
CA ALA A 95 -22.37 -3.85 5.39
C ALA A 95 -23.22 -4.22 4.16
N PRO A 96 -23.43 -5.52 3.84
CA PRO A 96 -24.33 -5.89 2.75
C PRO A 96 -25.79 -5.47 2.96
N SER A 97 -26.50 -5.30 1.85
CA SER A 97 -27.91 -4.92 1.90
C SER A 97 -28.78 -6.06 2.43
N ALA A 98 -29.79 -5.73 3.25
CA ALA A 98 -30.78 -6.71 3.72
C ALA A 98 -31.43 -7.48 2.54
N LYS A 99 -31.75 -6.78 1.45
CA LYS A 99 -32.29 -7.39 0.22
C LYS A 99 -31.34 -8.42 -0.38
N GLY A 100 -30.04 -8.12 -0.44
CA GLY A 100 -29.01 -9.04 -0.93
C GLY A 100 -28.96 -10.30 -0.08
N ASN A 101 -28.93 -10.13 1.25
CA ASN A 101 -28.92 -11.24 2.20
C ASN A 101 -30.15 -12.13 2.04
N ASP A 102 -31.34 -11.52 1.97
CA ASP A 102 -32.61 -12.23 1.77
C ASP A 102 -32.63 -12.98 0.43
N THR A 103 -32.10 -12.38 -0.63
CA THR A 103 -32.05 -12.98 -1.98
C THR A 103 -31.16 -14.21 -2.01
N VAL A 104 -29.95 -14.12 -1.44
CA VAL A 104 -29.01 -15.24 -1.39
C VAL A 104 -29.53 -16.34 -0.44
N HIS A 105 -30.08 -15.97 0.71
CA HIS A 105 -30.67 -16.93 1.64
C HIS A 105 -31.86 -17.68 1.00
N ALA A 106 -32.77 -16.97 0.32
CA ALA A 106 -33.89 -17.59 -0.39
C ALA A 106 -33.42 -18.52 -1.51
N TRP A 107 -32.38 -18.15 -2.26
CA TRP A 107 -31.77 -19.01 -3.27
C TRP A 107 -31.25 -20.32 -2.68
N LEU A 108 -30.52 -20.26 -1.56
CA LEU A 108 -29.98 -21.45 -0.88
C LEU A 108 -31.10 -22.36 -0.36
N VAL A 109 -32.14 -21.79 0.25
CA VAL A 109 -33.31 -22.58 0.69
C VAL A 109 -34.02 -23.24 -0.50
N ASN A 110 -34.22 -22.51 -1.60
CA ASN A 110 -34.84 -23.04 -2.81
C ASN A 110 -33.98 -24.11 -3.51
N ALA A 111 -32.66 -24.08 -3.31
CA ALA A 111 -31.74 -25.12 -3.77
C ALA A 111 -31.76 -26.39 -2.90
N GLY A 112 -32.49 -26.39 -1.78
CA GLY A 112 -32.69 -27.55 -0.91
C GLY A 112 -31.86 -27.54 0.38
N PHE A 113 -31.19 -26.44 0.71
CA PHE A 113 -30.50 -26.30 1.99
C PHE A 113 -31.47 -25.85 3.08
N GLU A 114 -31.67 -26.67 4.11
CA GLU A 114 -32.49 -26.29 5.27
C GLU A 114 -31.94 -25.05 5.96
N GLY A 115 -32.80 -24.16 6.45
CA GLY A 115 -32.37 -22.93 7.13
C GLY A 115 -31.51 -23.17 8.37
N SER A 116 -31.62 -24.34 9.02
CA SER A 116 -30.74 -24.77 10.12
C SER A 116 -29.27 -24.97 9.69
N ARG A 117 -29.03 -25.20 8.39
CA ARG A 117 -27.70 -25.31 7.79
C ARG A 117 -27.13 -23.96 7.40
N LEU A 118 -27.94 -22.89 7.39
CA LEU A 118 -27.54 -21.56 6.94
C LEU A 118 -27.23 -20.66 8.13
N LYS A 119 -26.00 -20.13 8.21
CA LYS A 119 -25.60 -19.21 9.27
C LYS A 119 -25.08 -17.91 8.67
N LEU A 120 -25.78 -16.80 8.94
CA LEU A 120 -25.34 -15.46 8.58
C LEU A 120 -24.28 -14.99 9.58
N SER A 121 -23.19 -14.37 9.08
CA SER A 121 -22.17 -13.77 9.92
C SER A 121 -22.69 -12.55 10.70
N SER A 122 -22.02 -12.18 11.78
CA SER A 122 -22.42 -11.05 12.66
C SER A 122 -22.46 -9.70 11.93
N ASN A 123 -21.59 -9.50 10.94
CA ASN A 123 -21.55 -8.32 10.09
C ASN A 123 -22.37 -8.46 8.80
N GLN A 124 -23.11 -9.56 8.67
CA GLN A 124 -23.93 -9.90 7.51
C GLN A 124 -23.15 -10.02 6.19
N ALA A 125 -21.82 -10.10 6.22
CA ALA A 125 -20.98 -10.24 5.03
C ALA A 125 -20.98 -11.63 4.42
N TRP A 126 -21.47 -12.67 5.12
CA TRP A 126 -21.33 -14.06 4.67
C TRP A 126 -22.47 -14.95 5.10
N ILE A 127 -22.79 -15.94 4.27
CA ILE A 127 -23.67 -17.07 4.60
C ILE A 127 -22.85 -18.36 4.56
N ASP A 128 -22.74 -19.01 5.71
CA ASP A 128 -22.14 -20.33 5.85
C ASP A 128 -23.19 -21.41 5.61
N VAL A 129 -22.86 -22.43 4.81
CA VAL A 129 -23.73 -23.57 4.54
C VAL A 129 -23.08 -24.82 5.13
N HIS A 130 -23.65 -25.30 6.24
CA HIS A 130 -23.10 -26.41 7.00
C HIS A 130 -23.46 -27.77 6.39
N GLY A 131 -22.51 -28.72 6.51
CA GLY A 131 -22.73 -30.14 6.18
C GLY A 131 -22.92 -30.42 4.68
N THR A 132 -22.33 -29.61 3.81
CA THR A 132 -22.42 -29.76 2.35
C THR A 132 -21.52 -30.86 1.79
N THR A 133 -21.94 -31.43 0.66
CA THR A 133 -21.22 -32.42 -0.14
C THR A 133 -20.89 -31.86 -1.52
N VAL A 134 -19.83 -32.37 -2.16
CA VAL A 134 -19.42 -31.96 -3.51
C VAL A 134 -20.59 -32.01 -4.49
N GLY A 135 -21.39 -33.07 -4.47
CA GLY A 135 -22.52 -33.21 -5.38
C GLY A 135 -23.64 -32.18 -5.14
N GLU A 136 -23.87 -31.75 -3.90
CA GLU A 136 -24.78 -30.64 -3.61
C GLU A 136 -24.24 -29.32 -4.17
N VAL A 137 -22.95 -29.07 -4.00
CA VAL A 137 -22.31 -27.82 -4.46
C VAL A 137 -22.16 -27.76 -5.98
N GLU A 138 -21.80 -28.85 -6.65
CA GLU A 138 -21.77 -28.97 -8.11
C GLU A 138 -23.12 -28.60 -8.72
N ARG A 139 -24.23 -29.07 -8.12
CA ARG A 139 -25.59 -28.74 -8.56
C ARG A 139 -25.98 -27.29 -8.27
N LEU A 140 -25.55 -26.75 -7.12
CA LEU A 140 -25.85 -25.38 -6.72
C LEU A 140 -25.19 -24.36 -7.63
N LEU A 141 -23.93 -24.61 -8.00
CA LEU A 141 -23.05 -23.64 -8.65
C LEU A 141 -22.79 -23.96 -10.14
N ASP A 142 -23.47 -24.94 -10.72
CA ASP A 142 -23.27 -25.41 -12.10
C ASP A 142 -21.77 -25.59 -12.43
N THR A 143 -21.12 -26.47 -11.68
CA THR A 143 -19.67 -26.67 -11.71
C THR A 143 -19.27 -28.14 -11.53
N GLU A 144 -17.98 -28.43 -11.72
CA GLU A 144 -17.39 -29.76 -11.48
C GLU A 144 -16.11 -29.64 -10.64
N TYR A 145 -16.07 -30.35 -9.52
CA TYR A 145 -14.91 -30.39 -8.64
C TYR A 145 -13.91 -31.46 -9.06
N HIS A 146 -12.65 -31.09 -8.95
CA HIS A 146 -11.50 -31.88 -9.32
C HIS A 146 -10.42 -31.76 -8.26
N ILE A 147 -9.53 -32.74 -8.23
CA ILE A 147 -8.27 -32.68 -7.50
C ILE A 147 -7.20 -32.17 -8.47
N PHE A 148 -6.45 -31.20 -8.01
CA PHE A 148 -5.25 -30.66 -8.66
C PHE A 148 -4.03 -31.04 -7.83
N THR A 149 -2.96 -31.48 -8.48
CA THR A 149 -1.71 -31.88 -7.84
C THR A 149 -0.60 -30.90 -8.20
N HIS A 150 0.15 -30.44 -7.20
CA HIS A 150 1.33 -29.60 -7.37
C HIS A 150 2.60 -30.44 -7.52
N ASP A 151 3.66 -29.88 -8.12
CA ASP A 151 4.92 -30.59 -8.36
C ASP A 151 5.63 -31.05 -7.06
N ASN A 152 5.28 -30.47 -5.91
CA ASN A 152 5.77 -30.89 -4.59
C ASN A 152 5.00 -32.08 -3.98
N GLY A 153 3.92 -32.54 -4.62
CA GLY A 153 3.06 -33.64 -4.19
C GLY A 153 1.79 -33.24 -3.44
N ASP A 154 1.52 -31.94 -3.24
CA ASP A 154 0.30 -31.48 -2.58
C ASP A 154 -0.94 -31.67 -3.49
N GLU A 155 -2.07 -32.08 -2.92
CA GLU A 155 -3.34 -32.32 -3.64
C GLU A 155 -4.45 -31.40 -3.13
N HIS A 156 -5.11 -30.68 -4.03
CA HIS A 156 -6.07 -29.62 -3.73
C HIS A 156 -7.42 -29.83 -4.47
N VAL A 157 -8.54 -29.68 -3.76
CA VAL A 157 -9.88 -29.69 -4.36
C VAL A 157 -10.26 -28.31 -4.92
N ALA A 158 -10.78 -28.27 -6.14
CA ALA A 158 -11.21 -27.04 -6.80
C ALA A 158 -12.09 -27.29 -8.03
N CYS A 159 -12.62 -26.23 -8.64
CA CYS A 159 -13.23 -26.27 -9.96
C CYS A 159 -12.54 -25.34 -10.97
N HIS A 160 -12.92 -25.45 -12.24
CA HIS A 160 -12.41 -24.59 -13.32
C HIS A 160 -13.18 -23.26 -13.44
N SER A 161 -14.48 -23.31 -13.21
CA SER A 161 -15.39 -22.16 -13.19
C SER A 161 -16.64 -22.53 -12.43
N TYR A 162 -17.32 -21.56 -11.84
CA TYR A 162 -18.67 -21.76 -11.30
C TYR A 162 -19.60 -20.64 -11.75
N SER A 163 -20.88 -20.93 -11.71
CA SER A 163 -21.94 -20.05 -12.14
C SER A 163 -22.92 -19.80 -11.00
N LEU A 164 -23.55 -18.64 -11.02
CA LEU A 164 -24.64 -18.28 -10.11
C LEU A 164 -25.87 -17.91 -10.93
N PRO A 165 -27.09 -18.09 -10.39
CA PRO A 165 -28.28 -17.54 -11.03
C PRO A 165 -28.10 -16.03 -11.26
N SER A 166 -28.54 -15.54 -12.42
CA SER A 166 -28.39 -14.12 -12.82
C SER A 166 -28.94 -13.11 -11.81
N HIS A 167 -29.94 -13.48 -11.00
CA HIS A 167 -30.51 -12.64 -9.94
C HIS A 167 -29.74 -12.73 -8.60
N VAL A 168 -28.88 -13.72 -8.42
CA VAL A 168 -28.06 -13.95 -7.21
C VAL A 168 -26.68 -13.34 -7.38
N ALA A 169 -26.08 -13.51 -8.57
CA ALA A 169 -24.72 -13.05 -8.87
C ALA A 169 -24.44 -11.58 -8.47
N PRO A 170 -25.36 -10.61 -8.64
CA PRO A 170 -25.14 -9.22 -8.22
C PRO A 170 -25.01 -9.01 -6.70
N HIS A 171 -25.36 -10.01 -5.89
CA HIS A 171 -25.37 -9.97 -4.43
C HIS A 171 -24.25 -10.80 -3.81
N VAL A 172 -23.43 -11.46 -4.63
CA VAL A 172 -22.33 -12.34 -4.20
C VAL A 172 -21.01 -11.78 -4.73
N ASP A 173 -20.03 -11.60 -3.85
CA ASP A 173 -18.67 -11.26 -4.29
C ASP A 173 -17.98 -12.50 -4.85
N PHE A 174 -17.94 -13.60 -4.08
CA PHE A 174 -17.41 -14.89 -4.51
C PHE A 174 -17.97 -16.04 -3.65
N VAL A 175 -17.76 -17.27 -4.10
CA VAL A 175 -18.13 -18.51 -3.40
C VAL A 175 -16.88 -19.34 -3.17
N THR A 176 -16.72 -19.90 -1.96
CA THR A 176 -15.55 -20.71 -1.60
C THR A 176 -15.96 -22.04 -0.95
N PRO A 177 -15.20 -23.13 -1.18
CA PRO A 177 -14.04 -23.27 -2.10
C PRO A 177 -14.53 -23.51 -3.53
N THR A 178 -14.01 -22.82 -4.55
CA THR A 178 -14.42 -23.04 -5.96
C THR A 178 -13.23 -23.00 -6.93
N VAL A 179 -13.06 -21.93 -7.71
CA VAL A 179 -11.96 -21.78 -8.69
C VAL A 179 -10.61 -21.57 -8.03
N GLN A 180 -10.62 -21.36 -6.73
CA GLN A 180 -9.45 -21.28 -5.90
C GLN A 180 -9.06 -22.74 -5.51
N PRO A 181 -7.82 -23.21 -5.76
CA PRO A 181 -7.39 -24.59 -5.47
C PRO A 181 -7.20 -24.86 -3.98
N ASN A 182 -8.20 -25.30 -3.21
CA ASN A 182 -8.28 -24.89 -1.78
C ASN A 182 -8.69 -25.92 -0.73
N VAL A 183 -8.75 -27.23 -1.00
CA VAL A 183 -8.84 -28.23 0.07
C VAL A 183 -7.68 -29.20 -0.01
N LYS A 184 -6.70 -29.06 0.89
CA LYS A 184 -5.57 -29.98 1.02
C LYS A 184 -6.05 -31.36 1.48
N LEU A 185 -5.75 -32.40 0.69
CA LEU A 185 -6.03 -33.79 1.04
C LEU A 185 -4.84 -34.49 1.74
N SER A 186 -3.65 -33.87 1.79
CA SER A 186 -2.41 -34.50 2.30
C SER A 186 -1.53 -33.56 3.13
N THR A 187 -0.95 -34.11 4.21
CA THR A 187 0.01 -33.48 5.12
C THR A 187 1.40 -34.09 4.93
N THR A 188 2.25 -33.54 4.05
CA THR A 188 3.66 -33.98 4.00
C THR A 188 4.60 -32.84 4.37
N ARG A 189 5.15 -32.92 5.59
CA ARG A 189 6.19 -32.00 6.09
C ARG A 189 7.52 -32.25 5.35
N LYS A 190 8.12 -31.20 4.78
CA LYS A 190 9.56 -31.19 4.45
C LYS A 190 10.27 -30.09 5.22
N ARG A 191 11.33 -30.48 5.95
CA ARG A 191 12.26 -29.59 6.67
C ARG A 191 13.25 -29.01 5.65
N PHE A 192 13.38 -27.68 5.62
CA PHE A 192 14.54 -27.01 5.03
C PHE A 192 15.55 -26.69 6.13
N ARG A 193 16.83 -26.82 5.80
CA ARG A 193 17.97 -26.64 6.71
C ARG A 193 18.56 -25.25 6.44
N ALA A 194 18.64 -24.41 7.46
CA ALA A 194 19.35 -23.13 7.39
C ALA A 194 20.87 -23.34 7.54
N ASP A 195 21.66 -22.58 6.78
CA ASP A 195 23.13 -22.57 6.84
C ASP A 195 23.66 -21.63 7.95
N ARG A 196 24.88 -21.90 8.42
CA ARG A 196 25.53 -21.30 9.60
C ARG A 196 26.09 -19.88 9.35
N PRO A 197 26.13 -19.00 10.37
CA PRO A 197 26.76 -17.68 10.25
C PRO A 197 28.29 -17.72 10.38
N VAL A 198 28.93 -16.77 9.70
CA VAL A 198 30.37 -16.47 9.75
C VAL A 198 30.63 -15.41 10.83
N SER A 199 31.67 -15.61 11.65
CA SER A 199 32.04 -14.68 12.72
C SER A 199 32.89 -13.51 12.23
N LEU A 200 32.58 -12.30 12.69
CA LEU A 200 33.45 -11.12 12.55
C LEU A 200 33.63 -10.44 13.91
N GLN A 201 34.88 -10.09 14.22
CA GLN A 201 35.29 -9.52 15.50
C GLN A 201 35.02 -8.01 15.56
N SER A 202 34.50 -7.57 16.70
CA SER A 202 34.11 -6.19 17.01
C SER A 202 35.28 -5.25 17.31
N ARG A 203 35.15 -3.97 16.92
CA ARG A 203 35.71 -2.83 17.67
C ARG A 203 34.63 -1.77 17.86
N ALA A 204 34.21 -1.59 19.10
CA ALA A 204 33.36 -0.48 19.52
C ALA A 204 34.22 0.70 20.01
N SER A 205 33.78 1.92 19.73
CA SER A 205 34.20 3.11 20.47
C SER A 205 33.00 4.00 20.74
N GLN A 206 32.79 4.32 22.02
CA GLN A 206 31.83 5.31 22.50
C GLN A 206 32.31 6.73 22.23
N GLY A 207 31.37 7.64 21.94
CA GLY A 207 31.45 9.04 22.39
C GLY A 207 31.33 10.14 21.33
N SER A 208 30.30 10.97 21.51
CA SER A 208 30.15 12.39 21.13
C SER A 208 29.76 12.78 19.69
N VAL A 209 28.66 13.56 19.64
CA VAL A 209 28.09 14.52 18.67
C VAL A 209 28.97 14.92 17.48
N THR A 210 29.26 13.93 16.65
CA THR A 210 29.63 14.05 15.25
C THR A 210 28.69 13.08 14.52
N ALA A 211 28.35 13.36 13.25
CA ALA A 211 27.57 12.40 12.47
C ALA A 211 28.26 11.02 12.59
N PRO A 212 27.51 9.95 12.93
CA PRO A 212 28.13 8.65 13.19
C PRO A 212 28.94 8.23 11.96
N THR A 213 30.21 7.92 12.18
CA THR A 213 31.11 7.42 11.15
C THR A 213 30.90 5.91 10.97
N GLY A 214 31.02 5.41 9.74
CA GLY A 214 30.95 3.97 9.45
C GLY A 214 29.54 3.44 9.17
N CYS A 215 28.53 4.31 8.99
CA CYS A 215 27.16 3.91 8.64
C CYS A 215 27.05 3.26 7.25
N ASP A 216 28.09 3.37 6.43
CA ASP A 216 28.26 2.64 5.16
C ASP A 216 28.72 1.19 5.34
N THR A 217 29.28 0.86 6.51
CA THR A 217 29.77 -0.49 6.85
C THR A 217 28.87 -1.22 7.83
N LEU A 218 28.26 -0.48 8.77
CA LEU A 218 27.42 -1.01 9.82
C LEU A 218 26.45 0.07 10.29
N VAL A 219 25.16 -0.17 10.10
CA VAL A 219 24.07 0.73 10.49
C VAL A 219 23.67 0.41 11.91
N VAL A 220 23.76 1.41 12.77
CA VAL A 220 23.26 1.41 14.16
C VAL A 220 22.12 2.44 14.29
N PRO A 221 21.34 2.47 15.38
CA PRO A 221 20.21 3.39 15.50
C PRO A 221 20.56 4.87 15.30
N ASP A 222 21.74 5.29 15.72
CA ASP A 222 22.19 6.68 15.53
C ASP A 222 22.46 7.02 14.06
N CYS A 223 22.82 6.04 13.22
CA CYS A 223 22.90 6.23 11.77
C CYS A 223 21.54 6.61 11.19
N LEU A 224 20.47 5.88 11.54
CA LEU A 224 19.12 6.17 11.05
C LEU A 224 18.62 7.52 11.55
N LYS A 225 18.88 7.85 12.82
CA LYS A 225 18.54 9.16 13.37
C LYS A 225 19.25 10.29 12.61
N ALA A 226 20.50 10.10 12.23
CA ALA A 226 21.27 11.07 11.46
C ALA A 226 20.80 11.16 9.99
N LEU A 227 20.59 10.02 9.33
CA LEU A 227 20.11 9.96 7.94
C LEU A 227 18.75 10.65 7.77
N TYR A 228 17.82 10.38 8.69
CA TYR A 228 16.42 10.80 8.57
C TYR A 228 16.05 11.98 9.48
N ASN A 229 17.04 12.65 10.06
CA ASN A 229 16.86 13.80 10.94
C ASN A 229 15.85 13.52 12.08
N MET A 230 15.99 12.37 12.75
CA MET A 230 15.09 11.94 13.82
C MET A 230 15.48 12.57 15.16
N THR A 231 15.28 13.88 15.27
CA THR A 231 15.65 14.69 16.44
C THR A 231 14.48 14.97 17.40
N TYR A 232 13.27 14.51 17.05
CA TYR A 232 12.06 14.75 17.83
C TYR A 232 11.98 13.85 19.06
N THR A 233 11.61 14.43 20.21
CA THR A 233 11.34 13.68 21.44
C THR A 233 9.83 13.54 21.63
N PRO A 234 9.29 12.30 21.75
CA PRO A 234 7.87 12.05 21.97
C PRO A 234 7.27 12.73 23.20
N LYS A 235 6.02 13.15 23.10
CA LYS A 235 5.25 13.91 24.12
C LYS A 235 3.84 13.35 24.36
N ALA A 236 3.27 12.58 23.44
CA ALA A 236 1.90 12.07 23.49
C ALA A 236 1.86 10.54 23.49
N THR A 237 2.83 9.91 24.14
CA THR A 237 3.06 8.47 24.13
C THR A 237 1.93 7.64 24.76
N ASP A 238 1.08 8.28 25.57
CA ASP A 238 -0.10 7.70 26.20
C ASP A 238 -1.32 7.61 25.26
N ARG A 239 -1.30 8.36 24.15
CA ARG A 239 -2.40 8.49 23.19
C ARG A 239 -2.04 8.04 21.78
N ASN A 240 -0.75 7.86 21.50
CA ASN A 240 -0.24 7.36 20.24
C ASN A 240 0.13 5.87 20.35
N THR A 241 0.08 5.14 19.24
CA THR A 241 0.40 3.70 19.20
C THR A 241 1.11 3.33 17.91
N ILE A 242 2.08 2.44 18.03
CA ILE A 242 2.78 1.78 16.94
C ILE A 242 2.70 0.27 17.16
N GLY A 243 2.34 -0.48 16.13
CA GLY A 243 2.31 -1.93 16.14
C GLY A 243 3.28 -2.54 15.14
N ILE A 244 4.11 -3.46 15.61
CA ILE A 244 4.83 -4.41 14.76
C ILE A 244 3.93 -5.63 14.59
N VAL A 245 3.57 -5.94 13.35
CA VAL A 245 2.74 -7.10 13.02
C VAL A 245 3.66 -8.26 12.67
N SER A 246 3.52 -9.36 13.41
CA SER A 246 4.29 -10.58 13.25
C SER A 246 3.38 -11.73 12.80
N HIS A 247 3.68 -12.25 11.61
CA HIS A 247 2.96 -13.39 11.00
C HIS A 247 3.57 -14.75 11.40
N TYR A 248 4.49 -14.76 12.37
CA TYR A 248 5.18 -15.97 12.82
C TYR A 248 5.09 -16.14 14.34
N SER A 249 5.23 -17.39 14.79
CA SER A 249 5.20 -17.71 16.22
C SER A 249 6.55 -17.53 16.95
N ASN A 250 7.59 -17.07 16.25
CA ASN A 250 8.87 -16.65 16.85
C ASN A 250 8.78 -15.15 17.18
N THR A 251 9.44 -14.70 18.26
CA THR A 251 9.28 -13.31 18.72
C THR A 251 10.60 -12.62 18.91
N TYR A 252 11.17 -12.72 20.09
CA TYR A 252 12.40 -12.06 20.47
C TYR A 252 12.90 -12.71 21.75
N LEU A 253 14.20 -12.66 21.97
CA LEU A 253 14.78 -12.93 23.28
C LEU A 253 14.92 -11.61 24.03
N GLN A 254 14.37 -11.53 25.24
CA GLN A 254 14.52 -10.34 26.07
C GLN A 254 16.00 -10.04 26.34
N SER A 255 16.84 -11.08 26.47
CA SER A 255 18.29 -10.91 26.61
C SER A 255 18.93 -10.23 25.40
N ASP A 256 18.45 -10.50 24.20
CA ASP A 256 18.97 -9.87 22.98
C ASP A 256 18.57 -8.40 22.91
N LEU A 257 17.30 -8.11 23.26
CA LEU A 257 16.83 -6.73 23.42
C LEU A 257 17.66 -5.98 24.46
N ASP A 258 17.85 -6.55 25.66
CA ASP A 258 18.59 -5.92 26.74
C ASP A 258 20.07 -5.70 26.39
N ASN A 259 20.70 -6.65 25.70
CA ASN A 259 22.08 -6.52 25.22
C ASN A 259 22.21 -5.39 24.18
N PHE A 260 21.28 -5.31 23.23
CA PHE A 260 21.23 -4.24 22.24
C PHE A 260 20.97 -2.88 22.90
N PHE A 261 19.99 -2.82 23.81
CA PHE A 261 19.64 -1.60 24.54
C PHE A 261 20.77 -1.13 25.44
N GLY A 262 21.54 -2.02 26.06
CA GLY A 262 22.74 -1.66 26.82
C GLY A 262 23.75 -0.85 25.99
N ASN A 263 23.83 -1.11 24.68
CA ASN A 263 24.73 -0.39 23.77
C ASN A 263 24.13 0.92 23.24
N PHE A 264 22.83 0.93 22.88
CA PHE A 264 22.24 2.04 22.11
C PHE A 264 21.11 2.79 22.78
N SER A 265 20.48 2.23 23.81
CA SER A 265 19.35 2.84 24.53
C SER A 265 19.18 2.28 25.95
N PRO A 266 20.09 2.61 26.89
CA PRO A 266 20.09 2.01 28.23
C PRO A 266 18.78 2.20 29.01
N SER A 267 17.99 3.23 28.66
CA SER A 267 16.67 3.49 29.26
C SER A 267 15.63 2.38 29.00
N LEU A 268 15.84 1.58 27.95
CA LEU A 268 14.98 0.47 27.53
C LEU A 268 15.39 -0.88 28.12
N MET A 269 16.51 -0.97 28.83
CA MET A 269 16.91 -2.23 29.47
C MET A 269 15.81 -2.74 30.42
N GLY A 270 15.47 -4.03 30.29
CA GLY A 270 14.38 -4.67 31.02
C GLY A 270 12.98 -4.27 30.54
N LYS A 271 12.86 -3.54 29.43
CA LYS A 271 11.57 -3.22 28.78
C LYS A 271 11.31 -4.19 27.64
N SER A 272 10.09 -4.68 27.59
CA SER A 272 9.55 -5.51 26.52
C SER A 272 8.48 -4.75 25.72
N PRO A 273 8.22 -5.14 24.45
CA PRO A 273 7.01 -4.71 23.77
C PRO A 273 5.75 -5.24 24.49
N THR A 274 4.64 -4.55 24.31
CA THR A 274 3.34 -5.03 24.79
C THR A 274 2.75 -6.02 23.80
N LEU A 275 2.62 -7.28 24.22
CA LEU A 275 2.03 -8.33 23.39
C LEU A 275 0.54 -8.10 23.16
N VAL A 276 0.13 -8.13 21.90
CA VAL A 276 -1.24 -8.33 21.46
C VAL A 276 -1.28 -9.72 20.80
N SER A 277 -1.78 -10.71 21.55
CA SER A 277 -1.86 -12.09 21.09
C SER A 277 -2.99 -12.24 20.06
N ILE A 278 -2.64 -12.75 18.88
CA ILE A 278 -3.54 -13.05 17.77
C ILE A 278 -3.47 -14.56 17.54
N ASP A 279 -4.61 -15.24 17.55
CA ASP A 279 -4.73 -16.70 17.35
C ASP A 279 -3.81 -17.51 18.27
N GLY A 280 -3.62 -17.06 19.52
CA GLY A 280 -2.74 -17.74 20.48
C GLY A 280 -1.25 -17.50 20.24
N GLY A 281 -0.88 -16.44 19.51
CA GLY A 281 0.49 -15.92 19.44
C GLY A 281 1.04 -15.61 20.83
N LYS A 282 2.31 -15.96 21.06
CA LYS A 282 2.94 -15.88 22.38
C LYS A 282 4.34 -15.31 22.24
N CYS A 283 4.70 -14.42 23.17
CA CYS A 283 6.09 -14.13 23.46
C CYS A 283 6.74 -15.42 23.98
N ARG A 284 7.53 -16.10 23.14
CA ARG A 284 8.32 -17.24 23.58
C ARG A 284 9.62 -16.71 24.18
N THR A 285 9.60 -16.47 25.48
CA THR A 285 10.81 -16.24 26.29
C THR A 285 11.42 -17.55 26.80
N ILE A 286 11.04 -18.70 26.23
CA ILE A 286 11.42 -20.01 26.78
C ILE A 286 12.92 -20.24 26.55
N GLU A 287 13.60 -20.46 27.67
CA GLU A 287 14.97 -20.93 27.78
C GLU A 287 15.29 -22.01 26.74
N LEU A 288 16.28 -21.69 25.90
CA LEU A 288 17.19 -22.58 25.18
C LEU A 288 16.64 -24.01 24.92
N ASP A 289 15.92 -24.20 23.82
CA ASP A 289 16.32 -25.32 22.97
C ASP A 289 17.34 -24.79 21.96
N GLU A 290 18.38 -25.57 21.70
CA GLU A 290 19.52 -25.20 20.84
C GLU A 290 19.11 -25.03 19.35
N ASN A 291 17.82 -25.08 19.04
CA ASN A 291 17.25 -25.03 17.70
C ASN A 291 16.15 -23.95 17.54
N THR A 292 15.95 -23.07 18.53
CA THR A 292 14.94 -22.02 18.44
C THR A 292 15.48 -20.86 17.62
N ASP A 293 14.86 -20.63 16.46
CA ASP A 293 15.17 -19.52 15.57
C ASP A 293 14.57 -18.22 16.14
N VAL A 294 15.42 -17.26 16.53
CA VAL A 294 14.97 -15.88 16.79
C VAL A 294 14.63 -15.27 15.44
N GLY A 295 13.35 -15.33 15.08
CA GLY A 295 12.86 -14.79 13.83
C GLY A 295 13.10 -13.29 13.67
N GLU A 296 12.80 -12.80 12.47
CA GLU A 296 12.89 -11.40 12.02
C GLU A 296 12.41 -10.36 13.04
N ASP A 297 11.34 -10.67 13.79
CA ASP A 297 10.73 -9.77 14.76
C ASP A 297 11.69 -9.32 15.88
N GLY A 298 12.66 -10.16 16.24
CA GLY A 298 13.57 -9.90 17.35
C GLY A 298 14.44 -8.68 17.13
N TRP A 299 15.07 -8.59 15.96
CA TRP A 299 15.92 -7.47 15.62
C TRP A 299 15.12 -6.26 15.11
N VAL A 300 13.94 -6.46 14.52
CA VAL A 300 13.01 -5.37 14.19
C VAL A 300 12.59 -4.60 15.44
N LEU A 301 12.34 -5.30 16.55
CA LEU A 301 12.00 -4.70 17.84
C LEU A 301 13.18 -3.91 18.45
N GLN A 302 14.42 -4.38 18.29
CA GLN A 302 15.63 -3.66 18.74
C GLN A 302 15.69 -2.24 18.18
N TYR A 303 15.46 -2.10 16.87
CA TYR A 303 15.44 -0.79 16.21
C TYR A 303 14.18 0.00 16.53
N THR A 304 12.99 -0.58 16.37
CA THR A 304 11.73 0.13 16.55
C THR A 304 11.65 0.76 17.93
N MET A 305 11.86 -0.02 19.00
CA MET A 305 11.78 0.47 20.38
C MET A 305 12.80 1.57 20.65
N THR A 306 14.01 1.43 20.10
CA THR A 306 15.08 2.44 20.23
C THR A 306 14.72 3.76 19.53
N LEU A 307 14.13 3.69 18.34
CA LEU A 307 13.81 4.87 17.53
C LEU A 307 12.63 5.67 18.06
N VAL A 308 11.66 5.01 18.70
CA VAL A 308 10.42 5.66 19.18
C VAL A 308 10.38 5.94 20.68
N GLN A 309 11.39 5.54 21.45
CA GLN A 309 11.39 5.71 22.90
C GLN A 309 11.04 7.16 23.34
N PRO A 310 10.24 7.34 24.41
CA PRO A 310 9.67 6.33 25.31
C PRO A 310 8.31 5.75 24.87
N GLN A 311 7.90 5.88 23.61
CA GLN A 311 6.67 5.27 23.10
C GLN A 311 6.69 3.76 23.31
N THR A 312 5.63 3.21 23.89
CA THR A 312 5.47 1.75 24.00
C THR A 312 5.11 1.18 22.63
N VAL A 313 5.82 0.11 22.26
CA VAL A 313 5.59 -0.64 21.01
C VAL A 313 4.66 -1.81 21.28
N LEU A 314 3.64 -1.98 20.44
CA LEU A 314 2.77 -3.16 20.45
C LEU A 314 3.38 -4.23 19.53
N LEU A 315 3.41 -5.48 19.98
CA LEU A 315 3.75 -6.64 19.17
C LEU A 315 2.45 -7.40 18.87
N LEU A 316 1.89 -7.22 17.67
CA LEU A 316 0.69 -7.91 17.20
C LEU A 316 1.13 -9.24 16.60
N GLN A 317 1.09 -10.29 17.39
CA GLN A 317 1.72 -11.56 17.02
C GLN A 317 0.69 -12.64 16.80
N THR A 318 0.76 -13.27 15.63
CA THR A 318 -0.07 -14.40 15.24
C THR A 318 0.45 -15.73 15.82
N GLY A 319 -0.45 -16.70 16.01
CA GLY A 319 -0.12 -18.02 16.54
C GLY A 319 0.24 -19.07 15.48
N GLY A 320 0.22 -18.70 14.19
CA GLY A 320 0.32 -19.62 13.06
C GLY A 320 1.53 -20.57 13.07
N PRO A 321 1.38 -21.79 12.50
CA PRO A 321 2.47 -22.77 12.46
C PRO A 321 3.66 -22.27 11.61
N GLN A 322 4.87 -22.54 12.09
CA GLN A 322 6.16 -22.09 11.50
C GLN A 322 6.49 -22.69 10.11
N THR A 323 5.56 -23.40 9.46
CA THR A 323 5.88 -24.27 8.34
C THR A 323 5.31 -23.76 7.03
N GLY A 324 6.06 -22.89 6.34
CA GLY A 324 6.05 -22.75 4.87
C GLY A 324 4.72 -22.41 4.17
N ALA A 325 3.64 -22.17 4.91
CA ALA A 325 2.47 -21.46 4.44
C ALA A 325 2.82 -19.98 4.56
N PHE A 326 2.79 -19.30 3.42
CA PHE A 326 3.08 -17.89 3.34
C PHE A 326 1.96 -17.13 4.05
N ALA A 327 2.32 -16.08 4.80
CA ALA A 327 1.35 -15.31 5.57
C ALA A 327 0.24 -14.80 4.64
N SER A 328 -0.99 -15.21 4.91
CA SER A 328 -2.15 -14.74 4.18
C SER A 328 -2.40 -13.26 4.43
N PHE A 329 -1.83 -12.72 5.52
CA PHE A 329 -2.07 -11.41 6.12
C PHE A 329 -3.49 -11.23 6.65
N ASN A 330 -4.34 -12.26 6.67
CA ASN A 330 -5.67 -12.14 7.22
C ASN A 330 -5.69 -12.28 8.74
N GLU A 331 -4.81 -13.06 9.36
CA GLU A 331 -4.86 -13.26 10.83
C GLU A 331 -4.79 -11.93 11.59
N TRP A 332 -3.99 -10.97 11.11
CA TRP A 332 -3.94 -9.64 11.71
C TRP A 332 -5.15 -8.77 11.35
N LEU A 333 -5.64 -8.85 10.11
CA LEU A 333 -6.83 -8.11 9.67
C LEU A 333 -8.06 -8.58 10.44
N ASP A 334 -8.19 -9.88 10.64
CA ASP A 334 -9.15 -10.56 11.47
C ASP A 334 -9.13 -10.03 12.91
N ALA A 335 -7.93 -9.93 13.48
CA ALA A 335 -7.74 -9.39 14.81
C ALA A 335 -8.24 -7.95 14.93
N VAL A 336 -7.97 -7.10 13.94
CA VAL A 336 -8.29 -5.66 14.02
C VAL A 336 -9.67 -5.30 13.46
N ASP A 337 -10.25 -6.17 12.64
CA ASP A 337 -11.58 -6.07 12.08
C ASP A 337 -12.34 -7.40 12.27
N GLY A 338 -13.09 -7.50 13.37
CA GLY A 338 -13.91 -8.67 13.63
C GLY A 338 -15.04 -8.89 12.62
N SER A 339 -15.37 -7.89 11.80
CA SER A 339 -16.26 -8.07 10.67
C SER A 339 -15.57 -8.86 9.55
N TYR A 340 -14.25 -8.73 9.44
CA TYR A 340 -13.42 -9.51 8.52
C TYR A 340 -13.05 -10.90 9.05
N CYS A 341 -13.10 -11.12 10.37
CA CYS A 341 -12.64 -12.36 11.01
C CYS A 341 -13.59 -13.55 11.04
N THR A 342 -14.77 -13.53 10.44
CA THR A 342 -15.41 -14.86 10.25
C THR A 342 -14.50 -15.72 9.39
N SER A 343 -14.53 -17.05 9.50
CA SER A 343 -13.70 -17.96 8.69
C SER A 343 -13.95 -17.85 7.18
N GLY A 344 -13.70 -16.70 6.59
CA GLY A 344 -14.37 -16.12 5.43
C GLY A 344 -15.07 -14.81 5.81
N GLY A 345 -14.34 -13.82 6.31
CA GLY A 345 -14.59 -12.38 6.10
C GLY A 345 -13.52 -11.79 5.16
N GLY A 346 -12.40 -12.49 4.99
CA GLY A 346 -11.68 -12.65 3.73
C GLY A 346 -10.79 -13.89 3.67
N ASP A 347 -10.83 -14.71 4.73
CA ASP A 347 -10.08 -15.97 4.78
C ASP A 347 -10.41 -16.88 3.61
N ASP A 348 -9.35 -17.31 2.96
CA ASP A 348 -9.35 -18.31 1.95
C ASP A 348 -8.47 -19.48 2.41
N LEU A 349 -9.06 -20.66 2.61
CA LEU A 349 -8.37 -21.88 3.08
C LEU A 349 -7.21 -22.35 2.17
N THR A 350 -6.96 -21.73 0.99
CA THR A 350 -5.67 -21.87 0.28
C THR A 350 -4.50 -21.34 1.09
N TYR A 351 -4.70 -20.17 1.67
CA TYR A 351 -3.68 -19.28 2.21
C TYR A 351 -3.82 -19.19 3.73
N ASP A 352 -5.06 -19.26 4.22
CA ASP A 352 -5.44 -19.13 5.61
C ASP A 352 -5.57 -20.48 6.33
N PRO A 353 -5.12 -20.58 7.59
CA PRO A 353 -5.37 -21.76 8.40
C PRO A 353 -6.86 -21.91 8.72
N LEU A 354 -7.36 -23.15 8.74
CA LEU A 354 -8.70 -23.42 9.28
C LEU A 354 -8.65 -23.25 10.80
N ILE A 355 -9.48 -22.36 11.36
CA ILE A 355 -9.60 -22.15 12.81
C ILE A 355 -11.04 -22.41 13.29
N PRO A 356 -11.27 -23.25 14.32
CA PRO A 356 -10.28 -24.05 15.03
C PRO A 356 -9.77 -25.21 14.16
N ASP A 357 -8.45 -25.38 14.14
CA ASP A 357 -7.77 -26.46 13.46
C ASP A 357 -8.10 -27.79 14.18
N PRO A 358 -8.71 -28.77 13.48
CA PRO A 358 -9.12 -30.03 14.09
C PRO A 358 -7.95 -30.94 14.46
N PHE A 359 -6.73 -30.67 13.99
CA PHE A 359 -5.56 -31.51 14.22
C PHE A 359 -4.83 -31.20 15.55
N PRO A 360 -4.09 -32.16 16.13
CA PRO A 360 -3.27 -31.92 17.32
C PRO A 360 -2.16 -30.88 17.04
N GLY A 361 -2.10 -29.83 17.87
CA GLY A 361 -1.14 -28.72 17.73
C GLY A 361 -1.58 -27.58 16.80
N GLY A 362 -2.76 -27.69 16.19
CA GLY A 362 -3.38 -26.64 15.40
C GLY A 362 -3.96 -25.50 16.23
N LEU A 363 -4.19 -24.35 15.59
CA LEU A 363 -4.81 -23.16 16.18
C LEU A 363 -6.20 -23.47 16.75
N LYS A 364 -6.48 -23.08 18.00
CA LYS A 364 -7.74 -23.44 18.69
C LYS A 364 -8.70 -22.26 18.85
N GLU A 365 -8.19 -21.04 18.80
CA GLU A 365 -8.96 -19.80 18.98
C GLU A 365 -8.70 -18.88 17.80
N HIS A 366 -9.77 -18.26 17.28
CA HIS A 366 -9.72 -17.29 16.18
C HIS A 366 -9.94 -15.89 16.77
N SER A 367 -8.94 -15.02 16.60
CA SER A 367 -8.88 -13.68 17.15
C SER A 367 -9.71 -12.72 16.31
N CYS A 368 -11.02 -12.66 16.57
CA CYS A 368 -11.96 -11.86 15.78
C CYS A 368 -12.34 -10.53 16.38
N GLY A 369 -11.78 -9.45 15.83
CA GLY A 369 -11.97 -8.10 16.35
C GLY A 369 -11.48 -7.98 17.78
N THR A 370 -10.53 -8.83 18.18
CA THR A 370 -9.99 -8.89 19.54
C THR A 370 -8.90 -7.85 19.75
N ALA A 371 -8.33 -7.30 18.68
CA ALA A 371 -7.30 -6.27 18.71
C ALA A 371 -7.87 -4.91 18.27
N LYS A 372 -7.36 -3.86 18.90
CA LYS A 372 -7.57 -2.50 18.42
C LYS A 372 -6.47 -2.16 17.40
N PRO A 373 -6.80 -1.64 16.21
CA PRO A 373 -5.77 -1.18 15.28
C PRO A 373 -4.84 -0.13 15.93
N PRO A 374 -3.51 -0.23 15.76
CA PRO A 374 -2.59 0.84 16.15
C PRO A 374 -2.74 2.05 15.21
N ASN A 375 -2.22 3.22 15.60
CA ASN A 375 -2.20 4.38 14.70
C ASN A 375 -1.26 4.16 13.51
N VAL A 376 -0.21 3.34 13.70
CA VAL A 376 0.73 2.91 12.65
C VAL A 376 0.94 1.41 12.77
N ALA A 377 0.68 0.66 11.69
CA ALA A 377 0.90 -0.78 11.59
C ALA A 377 2.08 -1.05 10.64
N SER A 378 3.11 -1.71 11.15
CA SER A 378 4.36 -2.03 10.45
C SER A 378 4.40 -3.51 10.12
N ASN A 379 4.45 -3.85 8.83
CA ASN A 379 4.49 -5.22 8.31
C ASN A 379 5.72 -5.43 7.42
N SER A 380 6.69 -6.21 7.87
CA SER A 380 7.95 -6.43 7.15
C SER A 380 7.90 -7.57 6.13
N GLN A 381 6.79 -8.32 6.09
CA GLN A 381 6.61 -9.48 5.22
C GLN A 381 5.90 -9.11 3.91
N ALA A 382 6.28 -9.81 2.84
CA ALA A 382 5.68 -9.70 1.51
C ALA A 382 5.64 -11.08 0.84
N ASP A 383 4.73 -11.24 -0.12
CA ASP A 383 4.62 -12.40 -1.01
C ASP A 383 4.46 -11.89 -2.46
N ASN A 384 4.37 -12.79 -3.45
CA ASN A 384 4.15 -12.37 -4.83
C ASN A 384 2.66 -12.19 -5.12
N GLU A 385 2.33 -11.08 -5.79
CA GLU A 385 0.98 -10.74 -6.22
C GLU A 385 0.36 -11.81 -7.14
N TYR A 386 1.17 -12.49 -7.97
CA TYR A 386 0.66 -13.50 -8.91
C TYR A 386 -0.05 -14.68 -8.22
N ARG A 387 0.30 -14.95 -6.96
CA ARG A 387 -0.14 -16.15 -6.24
C ARG A 387 -1.59 -16.13 -5.84
N PHE A 388 -2.16 -14.94 -5.72
CA PHE A 388 -3.50 -14.73 -5.21
C PHE A 388 -4.46 -14.37 -6.34
N SER A 389 -5.73 -14.74 -6.18
CA SER A 389 -6.78 -14.33 -7.11
C SER A 389 -7.04 -12.83 -7.02
N GLN A 390 -7.53 -12.21 -8.11
CA GLN A 390 -7.89 -10.79 -8.09
C GLN A 390 -8.90 -10.46 -6.98
N PHE A 391 -9.86 -11.35 -6.72
CA PHE A 391 -10.90 -11.13 -5.71
C PHE A 391 -10.33 -11.16 -4.29
N TYR A 392 -9.44 -12.11 -4.00
CA TYR A 392 -8.76 -12.20 -2.70
C TYR A 392 -7.94 -10.94 -2.43
N LEU A 393 -7.11 -10.55 -3.40
CA LEU A 393 -6.30 -9.34 -3.33
C LEU A 393 -7.16 -8.08 -3.15
N GLN A 394 -8.23 -7.94 -3.93
CA GLN A 394 -9.10 -6.78 -3.86
C GLN A 394 -9.82 -6.70 -2.50
N ARG A 395 -10.31 -7.83 -1.99
CA ARG A 395 -10.98 -7.88 -0.70
C ARG A 395 -10.04 -7.46 0.42
N GLN A 396 -8.86 -8.03 0.48
CA GLN A 396 -7.85 -7.68 1.48
C GLN A 396 -7.39 -6.20 1.34
N CYS A 397 -7.20 -5.71 0.10
CA CYS A 397 -6.87 -4.31 -0.15
C CYS A 397 -7.94 -3.34 0.36
N ASN A 398 -9.23 -3.71 0.22
CA ASN A 398 -10.34 -2.91 0.75
C ASN A 398 -10.29 -2.82 2.27
N GLU A 399 -9.86 -3.86 2.97
CA GLU A 399 -9.70 -3.80 4.44
C GLU A 399 -8.56 -2.87 4.85
N PHE A 400 -7.45 -2.84 4.12
CA PHE A 400 -6.41 -1.83 4.34
C PHE A 400 -6.94 -0.39 4.12
N ALA A 401 -7.78 -0.18 3.10
CA ALA A 401 -8.43 1.12 2.89
C ALA A 401 -9.38 1.50 4.04
N LYS A 402 -10.12 0.55 4.60
CA LYS A 402 -10.99 0.79 5.77
C LYS A 402 -10.17 1.14 7.02
N LEU A 403 -9.02 0.51 7.23
CA LEU A 403 -8.07 0.94 8.27
C LEU A 403 -7.56 2.37 8.01
N GLY A 404 -7.27 2.70 6.75
CA GLY A 404 -6.96 4.05 6.31
C GLY A 404 -8.05 5.07 6.65
N LEU A 405 -9.34 4.73 6.43
CA LEU A 405 -10.49 5.55 6.83
C LEU A 405 -10.52 5.80 8.34
N MET A 406 -10.10 4.82 9.13
CA MET A 406 -10.03 4.90 10.59
C MET A 406 -8.83 5.70 11.10
N GLY A 407 -7.99 6.22 10.20
CA GLY A 407 -6.81 7.00 10.57
C GLY A 407 -5.59 6.15 10.92
N VAL A 408 -5.56 4.89 10.48
CA VAL A 408 -4.39 4.01 10.60
C VAL A 408 -3.47 4.18 9.40
N THR A 409 -2.17 4.32 9.64
CA THR A 409 -1.16 4.19 8.58
C THR A 409 -0.73 2.72 8.49
N VAL A 410 -1.07 2.05 7.38
CA VAL A 410 -0.68 0.65 7.12
C VAL A 410 0.54 0.64 6.19
N ILE A 411 1.65 0.06 6.67
CA ILE A 411 2.95 0.09 5.98
C ILE A 411 3.40 -1.35 5.71
N TYR A 412 3.80 -1.62 4.46
CA TYR A 412 4.26 -2.94 4.02
C TYR A 412 5.63 -2.88 3.34
N SER A 413 6.42 -3.94 3.51
CA SER A 413 7.64 -4.19 2.74
C SER A 413 7.33 -4.32 1.25
N ALA A 414 8.17 -3.69 0.42
CA ALA A 414 8.14 -3.87 -1.04
C ALA A 414 8.86 -5.15 -1.53
N GLY A 415 9.47 -5.93 -0.63
CA GLY A 415 10.24 -7.14 -0.93
C GLY A 415 11.77 -6.93 -0.90
N ASN A 416 12.51 -8.04 -0.91
CA ASN A 416 13.97 -8.08 -0.80
C ASN A 416 14.67 -8.64 -2.06
N THR A 417 13.93 -8.83 -3.15
CA THR A 417 14.44 -9.45 -4.40
C THR A 417 14.16 -8.58 -5.63
N GLY A 418 14.24 -7.25 -5.47
CA GLY A 418 14.18 -6.29 -6.57
C GLY A 418 12.82 -6.25 -7.27
N THR A 419 12.78 -6.59 -8.56
CA THR A 419 11.53 -6.64 -9.35
C THR A 419 10.70 -7.90 -9.10
N ALA A 420 11.17 -8.79 -8.23
CA ALA A 420 10.42 -9.91 -7.67
C ALA A 420 10.19 -9.67 -6.17
N ALA A 421 9.15 -10.27 -5.61
CA ALA A 421 8.81 -10.11 -4.19
C ALA A 421 9.40 -11.20 -3.31
N ALA A 422 9.34 -12.46 -3.76
CA ALA A 422 9.78 -13.61 -2.98
C ALA A 422 11.24 -13.97 -3.19
N GLN A 423 11.76 -14.70 -2.21
CA GLN A 423 13.13 -15.20 -2.18
C GLN A 423 13.44 -16.06 -3.41
N GLY A 424 14.58 -15.79 -4.05
CA GLY A 424 15.03 -16.50 -5.27
C GLY A 424 14.94 -15.69 -6.57
N GLY A 425 14.25 -14.54 -6.56
CA GLY A 425 14.24 -13.62 -7.72
C GLY A 425 13.53 -14.19 -8.95
N TYR A 426 12.53 -15.05 -8.72
CA TYR A 426 11.79 -15.72 -9.79
C TYR A 426 10.68 -14.83 -10.35
N CYS A 427 10.64 -14.77 -11.67
CA CYS A 427 9.75 -13.91 -12.42
C CYS A 427 8.67 -14.73 -13.14
N LEU A 428 7.78 -14.04 -13.84
CA LEU A 428 6.68 -14.63 -14.60
C LEU A 428 7.09 -14.84 -16.07
N ASP A 429 6.74 -15.99 -16.63
CA ASP A 429 6.80 -16.20 -18.08
C ASP A 429 5.58 -15.59 -18.78
N ASP A 430 5.49 -15.75 -20.09
CA ASP A 430 4.40 -15.22 -20.90
C ASP A 430 3.04 -15.87 -20.60
N ASN A 431 3.04 -17.03 -19.94
CA ASN A 431 1.83 -17.71 -19.48
C ASN A 431 1.45 -17.33 -18.03
N GLY A 432 2.22 -16.44 -17.39
CA GLY A 432 2.02 -16.04 -16.00
C GLY A 432 2.55 -17.06 -14.98
N SER A 433 3.41 -18.00 -15.40
CA SER A 433 4.03 -19.00 -14.52
C SER A 433 5.31 -18.45 -13.88
N MET A 434 5.49 -18.67 -12.59
CA MET A 434 6.76 -18.34 -11.94
C MET A 434 7.84 -19.39 -12.27
N ASN A 435 9.00 -18.97 -12.79
CA ASN A 435 10.13 -19.87 -13.00
C ASN A 435 11.48 -19.09 -13.04
N PRO A 436 12.65 -19.74 -12.91
CA PRO A 436 13.93 -19.04 -12.83
C PRO A 436 14.41 -18.41 -14.15
N ASN A 437 13.87 -18.83 -15.30
CA ASN A 437 14.24 -18.32 -16.63
C ASN A 437 13.27 -17.25 -17.16
N ALA A 438 12.19 -17.02 -16.43
CA ALA A 438 11.20 -16.01 -16.74
C ALA A 438 11.77 -14.59 -16.64
N THR A 439 11.17 -13.67 -17.39
CA THR A 439 11.65 -12.29 -17.50
C THR A 439 10.59 -11.22 -17.23
N ASN A 440 9.31 -11.57 -17.09
CA ASN A 440 8.28 -10.60 -16.74
C ASN A 440 8.31 -10.39 -15.21
N PHE A 441 8.45 -9.14 -14.78
CA PHE A 441 8.56 -8.76 -13.37
C PHE A 441 7.37 -9.28 -12.55
N ASN A 442 7.63 -9.60 -11.29
CA ASN A 442 6.70 -10.31 -10.41
C ASN A 442 6.40 -9.47 -9.16
N PRO A 443 5.34 -8.64 -9.20
CA PRO A 443 5.09 -7.63 -8.17
C PRO A 443 4.84 -8.21 -6.78
N ALA A 444 5.11 -7.40 -5.76
CA ALA A 444 4.95 -7.73 -4.36
C ALA A 444 3.54 -7.43 -3.83
N TRP A 445 3.04 -8.34 -3.00
CA TRP A 445 1.81 -8.21 -2.23
C TRP A 445 2.14 -8.22 -0.73
N PRO A 446 1.58 -7.34 0.10
CA PRO A 446 0.58 -6.31 -0.20
C PRO A 446 1.08 -4.97 -0.73
N ALA A 447 2.40 -4.79 -0.96
CA ALA A 447 2.95 -3.53 -1.45
C ALA A 447 2.29 -2.99 -2.74
N SER A 448 1.77 -3.87 -3.60
CA SER A 448 1.04 -3.50 -4.81
C SER A 448 -0.38 -2.98 -4.58
N CYS A 449 -0.95 -3.12 -3.37
CA CYS A 449 -2.23 -2.50 -3.00
C CYS A 449 -2.07 -0.96 -3.00
N PRO A 450 -2.97 -0.21 -3.65
CA PRO A 450 -2.93 1.26 -3.65
C PRO A 450 -3.25 1.91 -2.30
N TRP A 451 -3.73 1.15 -1.30
CA TRP A 451 -4.19 1.67 -0.03
C TRP A 451 -3.25 1.41 1.15
N VAL A 452 -2.04 0.93 0.87
CA VAL A 452 -0.93 0.81 1.83
C VAL A 452 0.22 1.70 1.41
N THR A 453 1.07 2.08 2.37
CA THR A 453 2.36 2.69 2.06
C THR A 453 3.42 1.60 1.89
N ALA A 454 3.86 1.38 0.66
CA ALA A 454 4.91 0.42 0.32
C ALA A 454 6.30 1.01 0.56
N VAL A 455 7.17 0.27 1.23
CA VAL A 455 8.52 0.71 1.62
C VAL A 455 9.59 -0.14 0.96
N GLY A 456 10.40 0.49 0.11
CA GLY A 456 11.58 -0.09 -0.54
C GLY A 456 12.84 0.03 0.31
N GLY A 457 13.98 -0.26 -0.31
CA GLY A 457 15.28 -0.34 0.37
C GLY A 457 16.34 0.54 -0.27
N THR A 458 17.01 1.35 0.56
CA THR A 458 18.24 2.07 0.23
C THR A 458 19.43 1.47 0.96
N GLN A 459 20.64 1.85 0.56
CA GLN A 459 21.85 1.59 1.33
C GLN A 459 22.71 2.84 1.39
N VAL A 460 23.45 3.01 2.47
CA VAL A 460 24.43 4.09 2.59
C VAL A 460 25.58 3.83 1.61
N ILE A 461 25.90 4.84 0.79
CA ILE A 461 26.97 4.78 -0.20
C ILE A 461 28.32 4.64 0.53
N ALA A 462 29.18 3.72 0.06
CA ALA A 462 30.51 3.50 0.59
C ALA A 462 31.31 4.82 0.73
N GLY A 463 31.86 5.07 1.92
CA GLY A 463 32.62 6.28 2.24
C GLY A 463 31.76 7.55 2.44
N SER A 464 30.44 7.48 2.32
CA SER A 464 29.55 8.60 2.62
C SER A 464 29.27 8.70 4.11
N THR A 465 29.07 9.93 4.60
CA THR A 465 28.67 10.20 5.98
C THR A 465 27.20 10.62 6.01
N PRO A 466 26.38 10.12 6.96
CA PRO A 466 25.01 10.59 7.15
C PRO A 466 24.92 12.11 7.35
N GLY A 467 23.86 12.73 6.81
CA GLY A 467 23.52 14.15 7.04
C GLY A 467 23.56 15.06 5.81
N ASN A 468 24.04 14.60 4.65
CA ASN A 468 24.12 15.41 3.42
C ASN A 468 22.97 15.19 2.42
N GLY A 469 21.95 14.38 2.74
CA GLY A 469 20.79 14.12 1.88
C GLY A 469 21.09 13.32 0.59
N THR A 470 22.36 13.11 0.25
CA THR A 470 22.81 12.33 -0.93
C THR A 470 23.66 11.12 -0.53
N ALA A 471 23.54 10.68 0.72
CA ALA A 471 24.39 9.64 1.30
C ALA A 471 23.90 8.21 0.98
N GLU A 472 22.77 8.08 0.30
CA GLU A 472 22.11 6.80 0.04
C GLU A 472 21.91 6.56 -1.46
N GLU A 473 21.96 5.30 -1.84
CA GLU A 473 21.60 4.78 -3.17
C GLU A 473 20.61 3.63 -3.03
N VAL A 474 20.04 3.15 -4.14
CA VAL A 474 19.19 1.95 -4.12
C VAL A 474 19.96 0.76 -3.57
N TRP A 475 19.33 0.01 -2.66
CA TRP A 475 19.91 -1.21 -2.12
C TRP A 475 19.92 -2.32 -3.17
N ASN A 476 21.13 -2.79 -3.53
CA ASN A 476 21.31 -3.92 -4.43
C ASN A 476 22.65 -4.62 -4.18
N GLN A 477 22.62 -5.88 -3.77
CA GLN A 477 23.78 -6.67 -3.36
C GLN A 477 23.76 -8.08 -3.93
N ASP A 478 24.92 -8.55 -4.40
CA ASP A 478 25.11 -9.96 -4.70
C ASP A 478 25.42 -10.71 -3.41
N MET A 479 24.74 -11.83 -3.25
CA MET A 479 25.00 -12.81 -2.21
C MET A 479 25.85 -13.96 -2.76
N THR A 480 26.40 -14.76 -1.86
CA THR A 480 27.13 -15.98 -2.24
C THR A 480 26.22 -16.96 -3.00
N MET A 481 26.82 -17.81 -3.83
CA MET A 481 26.11 -18.85 -4.60
C MET A 481 25.10 -18.33 -5.65
N GLY A 482 25.22 -17.09 -6.10
CA GLY A 482 24.42 -16.53 -7.19
C GLY A 482 23.01 -16.10 -6.78
N PHE A 483 22.80 -15.86 -5.48
CA PHE A 483 21.63 -15.14 -4.96
C PHE A 483 21.93 -13.64 -4.92
N PHE A 484 20.90 -12.83 -4.75
CA PHE A 484 21.01 -11.38 -4.57
C PHE A 484 19.96 -10.91 -3.57
N GLU A 485 20.22 -9.75 -2.97
CA GLU A 485 19.28 -9.01 -2.15
C GLU A 485 19.17 -7.59 -2.68
N SER A 486 17.95 -7.11 -2.89
CA SER A 486 17.72 -5.79 -3.46
C SER A 486 16.38 -5.21 -3.03
N GLY A 487 16.34 -3.89 -2.86
CA GLY A 487 15.12 -3.15 -2.53
C GLY A 487 14.00 -3.45 -3.51
N GLY A 488 12.89 -3.96 -3.00
CA GLY A 488 11.75 -4.34 -3.82
C GLY A 488 11.04 -3.15 -4.46
N GLY A 489 10.54 -3.34 -5.68
CA GLY A 489 9.84 -2.27 -6.40
C GLY A 489 9.41 -2.64 -7.82
N GLY A 490 8.33 -2.03 -8.29
CA GLY A 490 7.77 -2.32 -9.60
C GLY A 490 6.35 -1.80 -9.83
N PHE A 491 5.59 -2.50 -10.68
CA PHE A 491 4.23 -2.13 -11.08
C PHE A 491 3.30 -3.32 -10.97
N SER A 492 2.18 -3.15 -10.27
CA SER A 492 1.14 -4.15 -10.12
C SER A 492 0.59 -4.67 -11.45
N ASN A 493 0.32 -5.96 -11.53
CA ASN A 493 -0.42 -6.62 -12.60
C ASN A 493 -1.94 -6.69 -12.30
N ARG A 494 -2.37 -6.30 -11.10
CA ARG A 494 -3.74 -6.50 -10.58
C ARG A 494 -4.48 -5.19 -10.29
N PHE A 495 -3.77 -4.17 -9.82
CA PHE A 495 -4.34 -2.90 -9.39
C PHE A 495 -3.96 -1.79 -10.36
N PRO A 496 -4.93 -1.00 -10.86
CA PRO A 496 -4.63 0.15 -11.70
C PRO A 496 -3.90 1.24 -10.91
N MET A 497 -3.17 2.09 -11.64
CA MET A 497 -2.48 3.23 -11.05
C MET A 497 -3.46 4.22 -10.38
N PRO A 498 -3.34 4.48 -9.06
CA PRO A 498 -4.21 5.42 -8.37
C PRO A 498 -3.87 6.87 -8.74
N ASP A 499 -4.86 7.76 -8.62
CA ASP A 499 -4.75 9.16 -9.07
C ASP A 499 -3.61 9.93 -8.39
N TYR A 500 -3.41 9.72 -7.09
CA TYR A 500 -2.42 10.45 -6.30
C TYR A 500 -0.98 10.29 -6.81
N GLN A 501 -0.65 9.20 -7.52
CA GLN A 501 0.70 8.95 -8.04
C GLN A 501 0.83 9.13 -9.55
N LYS A 502 -0.26 9.43 -10.27
CA LYS A 502 -0.25 9.49 -11.75
C LYS A 502 0.81 10.44 -12.30
N THR A 503 0.91 11.65 -11.75
CA THR A 503 1.84 12.68 -12.24
C THR A 503 3.32 12.22 -12.12
N PRO A 504 3.83 11.88 -10.92
CA PRO A 504 5.21 11.42 -10.79
C PRO A 504 5.51 10.16 -11.60
N VAL A 505 4.61 9.17 -11.60
CA VAL A 505 4.82 7.92 -12.33
C VAL A 505 4.85 8.14 -13.84
N ASN A 506 3.95 8.98 -14.38
CA ASN A 506 3.97 9.31 -15.81
C ASN A 506 5.23 10.07 -16.23
N ASN A 507 5.79 10.91 -15.36
CA ASN A 507 7.06 11.58 -15.62
C ASN A 507 8.20 10.56 -15.70
N TYR A 508 8.25 9.60 -14.76
CA TYR A 508 9.18 8.47 -14.82
C TYR A 508 9.01 7.66 -16.12
N LEU A 509 7.80 7.24 -16.46
CA LEU A 509 7.53 6.44 -17.67
C LEU A 509 7.93 7.17 -18.96
N LYS A 510 7.75 8.50 -19.03
CA LYS A 510 8.22 9.32 -20.17
C LYS A 510 9.74 9.30 -20.27
N ALA A 511 10.45 9.47 -19.15
CA ALA A 511 11.91 9.41 -19.11
C ALA A 511 12.43 8.00 -19.44
N LEU A 512 11.82 6.96 -18.87
CA LEU A 512 12.14 5.56 -19.13
C LEU A 512 11.97 5.20 -20.60
N LYS A 513 10.90 5.66 -21.26
CA LYS A 513 10.68 5.41 -22.69
C LYS A 513 11.80 5.98 -23.56
N LYS A 514 12.41 7.09 -23.14
CA LYS A 514 13.55 7.71 -23.82
C LYS A 514 14.86 6.99 -23.55
N ASN A 515 15.08 6.56 -22.30
CA ASN A 515 16.39 6.12 -21.82
C ASN A 515 16.56 4.59 -21.79
N ASP A 516 15.49 3.82 -21.65
CA ASP A 516 15.50 2.37 -21.50
C ASP A 516 14.19 1.71 -21.96
N SER A 517 13.82 1.92 -23.23
CA SER A 517 12.54 1.41 -23.76
C SER A 517 12.39 -0.13 -23.72
N ALA A 518 13.50 -0.88 -23.60
CA ALA A 518 13.49 -2.33 -23.60
C ALA A 518 12.79 -2.92 -22.36
N ILE A 519 12.84 -2.23 -21.22
CA ILE A 519 12.26 -2.72 -19.96
C ILE A 519 10.72 -2.77 -19.98
N PHE A 520 10.06 -2.00 -20.86
CA PHE A 520 8.59 -1.94 -20.96
C PHE A 520 7.93 -3.28 -21.31
N LYS A 521 8.68 -4.24 -21.86
CA LYS A 521 8.15 -5.59 -22.13
C LYS A 521 7.99 -6.45 -20.87
N HIS A 522 8.61 -6.05 -19.77
CA HIS A 522 8.70 -6.85 -18.55
C HIS A 522 7.67 -6.45 -17.47
N PHE A 523 6.93 -5.35 -17.61
CA PHE A 523 6.02 -4.89 -16.57
C PHE A 523 4.76 -4.21 -17.10
N ASN A 524 3.73 -4.14 -16.25
CA ASN A 524 2.49 -3.45 -16.55
C ASN A 524 2.56 -1.95 -16.21
N ALA A 525 2.92 -1.11 -17.18
CA ALA A 525 3.04 0.34 -16.99
C ALA A 525 1.74 1.08 -16.58
N LYS A 526 0.58 0.42 -16.59
CA LYS A 526 -0.70 0.98 -16.15
C LYS A 526 -1.05 0.65 -14.69
N GLY A 527 -0.26 -0.20 -14.04
CA GLY A 527 -0.52 -0.66 -12.69
C GLY A 527 -0.12 0.33 -11.61
N ARG A 528 -0.56 0.09 -10.37
CA ARG A 528 -0.03 0.71 -9.16
C ARG A 528 1.47 0.47 -9.12
N ALA A 529 2.22 1.55 -9.28
CA ALA A 529 3.67 1.58 -9.20
C ALA A 529 4.12 1.80 -7.75
N TYR A 530 5.16 1.09 -7.29
CA TYR A 530 5.68 1.08 -5.92
C TYR A 530 7.21 0.88 -5.93
N PRO A 531 7.96 1.18 -4.85
CA PRO A 531 7.50 1.62 -3.53
C PRO A 531 7.00 3.08 -3.52
N ASP A 532 6.37 3.47 -2.41
CA ASP A 532 6.00 4.88 -2.17
C ASP A 532 7.18 5.63 -1.53
N LEU A 533 7.83 5.01 -0.55
CA LEU A 533 8.99 5.53 0.20
C LEU A 533 10.09 4.46 0.27
N SER A 534 11.30 4.85 0.66
CA SER A 534 12.35 3.90 1.05
C SER A 534 13.07 4.35 2.30
N ALA A 535 13.79 3.42 2.92
CA ALA A 535 14.78 3.69 3.96
C ALA A 535 15.88 2.62 3.89
N ASN A 536 16.93 2.79 4.68
CA ASN A 536 18.08 1.90 4.67
C ASN A 536 17.61 0.48 4.95
N ALA A 537 18.05 -0.45 4.10
CA ALA A 537 17.69 -1.86 4.13
C ALA A 537 18.94 -2.74 4.28
N ASN A 538 20.08 -2.17 4.70
CA ASN A 538 21.36 -2.85 4.61
C ASN A 538 22.23 -2.70 5.87
N MET A 539 22.96 -3.77 6.21
CA MET A 539 24.04 -3.80 7.21
C MET A 539 23.62 -3.37 8.62
N PHE A 540 22.43 -3.74 9.09
CA PHE A 540 22.01 -3.44 10.45
C PHE A 540 22.83 -4.24 11.47
N TYR A 541 23.39 -3.57 12.45
CA TYR A 541 23.92 -4.24 13.65
C TYR A 541 22.76 -4.83 14.44
N THR A 542 22.83 -6.11 14.78
CA THR A 542 21.80 -6.79 15.57
C THR A 542 22.43 -7.63 16.66
N ILE A 543 21.66 -7.92 17.71
CA ILE A 543 21.96 -9.02 18.64
C ILE A 543 20.96 -10.15 18.38
N GLU A 544 21.45 -11.33 18.07
CA GLU A 544 20.61 -12.51 17.77
C GLU A 544 21.20 -13.75 18.45
N ASN A 545 20.38 -14.42 19.27
CA ASN A 545 20.80 -15.56 20.08
C ASN A 545 22.03 -15.24 20.95
N GLY A 546 22.05 -14.05 21.55
CA GLY A 546 23.16 -13.55 22.36
C GLY A 546 24.43 -13.17 21.58
N ASN A 547 24.45 -13.29 20.25
CA ASN A 547 25.61 -12.97 19.42
C ASN A 547 25.41 -11.67 18.66
N VAL A 548 26.51 -10.98 18.39
CA VAL A 548 26.52 -9.88 17.43
C VAL A 548 26.34 -10.44 16.03
N SER A 549 25.34 -9.93 15.32
CA SER A 549 24.97 -10.31 13.96
C SER A 549 24.85 -9.07 13.07
N VAL A 550 24.72 -9.32 11.77
CA VAL A 550 24.42 -8.30 10.77
C VAL A 550 23.24 -8.78 9.95
N SER A 551 22.22 -7.93 9.85
CA SER A 551 20.98 -8.24 9.15
C SER A 551 20.68 -7.18 8.08
N SER A 552 20.11 -7.63 6.97
CA SER A 552 19.71 -6.79 5.82
C SER A 552 18.29 -7.16 5.40
N GLY A 553 17.63 -6.27 4.66
CA GLY A 553 16.23 -6.38 4.29
C GLY A 553 15.48 -5.07 4.41
N THR A 554 14.46 -4.89 3.57
CA THR A 554 13.40 -3.90 3.77
C THR A 554 12.69 -4.08 5.11
N SER A 555 12.86 -5.23 5.75
CA SER A 555 12.57 -5.52 7.16
C SER A 555 13.17 -4.53 8.15
N GLY A 556 14.27 -3.84 7.81
CA GLY A 556 14.82 -2.73 8.61
C GLY A 556 14.30 -1.37 8.16
N ALA A 557 13.92 -1.23 6.89
CA ALA A 557 13.37 0.00 6.31
C ALA A 557 11.94 0.28 6.79
N VAL A 558 11.06 -0.73 6.73
CA VAL A 558 9.64 -0.66 7.14
C VAL A 558 9.46 -0.17 8.58
N PRO A 559 10.09 -0.76 9.62
CA PRO A 559 9.98 -0.26 10.99
C PRO A 559 10.61 1.12 11.17
N THR A 560 11.61 1.49 10.37
CA THR A 560 12.19 2.83 10.39
C THR A 560 11.18 3.87 9.90
N ILE A 561 10.52 3.63 8.76
CA ILE A 561 9.43 4.50 8.26
C ILE A 561 8.27 4.53 9.26
N ALA A 562 7.87 3.39 9.81
CA ALA A 562 6.81 3.32 10.81
C ALA A 562 7.15 4.13 12.07
N SER A 563 8.41 4.10 12.50
CA SER A 563 8.91 4.92 13.62
C SER A 563 8.82 6.41 13.29
N ILE A 564 9.23 6.83 12.10
CA ILE A 564 9.14 8.24 11.65
C ILE A 564 7.68 8.72 11.64
N ILE A 565 6.76 7.94 11.05
CA ILE A 565 5.33 8.30 11.02
C ILE A 565 4.73 8.31 12.43
N THR A 566 5.17 7.41 13.31
CA THR A 566 4.76 7.40 14.71
C THR A 566 5.17 8.69 15.42
N LEU A 567 6.39 9.19 15.18
CA LEU A 567 6.87 10.46 15.74
C LEU A 567 6.13 11.67 15.13
N VAL A 568 5.76 11.63 13.85
CA VAL A 568 4.86 12.63 13.24
C VAL A 568 3.49 12.63 13.93
N ASN A 569 2.91 11.45 14.15
CA ASN A 569 1.63 11.30 14.85
C ASN A 569 1.72 11.83 16.29
N ASP A 570 2.80 11.54 17.00
CA ASP A 570 3.03 12.04 18.35
C ASP A 570 3.04 13.58 18.38
N ALA A 571 3.80 14.22 17.49
CA ALA A 571 3.84 15.68 17.37
C ALA A 571 2.45 16.27 17.10
N ARG A 572 1.69 15.66 16.19
CA ARG A 572 0.32 16.08 15.87
C ARG A 572 -0.62 15.92 17.06
N ILE A 573 -0.59 14.78 17.75
CA ILE A 573 -1.45 14.49 18.90
C ILE A 573 -1.11 15.39 20.08
N ALA A 574 0.18 15.69 20.29
CA ALA A 574 0.63 16.68 21.26
C ALA A 574 0.07 18.09 20.95
N ALA A 575 -0.09 18.42 19.67
CA ALA A 575 -0.74 19.64 19.19
C ALA A 575 -2.29 19.54 19.10
N GLY A 576 -2.91 18.49 19.65
CA GLY A 576 -4.37 18.30 19.67
C GLY A 576 -4.99 17.87 18.33
N LYS A 577 -4.17 17.43 17.37
CA LYS A 577 -4.62 16.94 16.05
C LYS A 577 -4.78 15.41 16.05
N LYS A 578 -5.50 14.91 15.05
CA LYS A 578 -5.63 13.47 14.80
C LYS A 578 -4.39 12.90 14.08
N PRO A 579 -4.15 11.58 14.18
CA PRO A 579 -3.14 10.87 13.39
C PRO A 579 -3.24 11.15 11.89
N VAL A 580 -2.16 10.93 11.15
CA VAL A 580 -2.10 11.19 9.71
C VAL A 580 -2.92 10.21 8.86
N GLY A 581 -3.15 8.98 9.33
CA GLY A 581 -3.91 7.98 8.60
C GLY A 581 -3.24 7.51 7.32
N PHE A 582 -4.02 7.28 6.26
CA PHE A 582 -3.48 6.95 4.95
C PHE A 582 -2.69 8.14 4.36
N ILE A 583 -1.37 7.98 4.19
CA ILE A 583 -0.48 9.10 3.89
C ILE A 583 -0.18 9.31 2.42
N ASN A 584 -0.44 8.33 1.54
CA ASN A 584 0.02 8.37 0.15
C ASN A 584 -0.42 9.67 -0.58
N PRO A 585 -1.69 10.11 -0.52
CA PRO A 585 -2.10 11.36 -1.19
C PRO A 585 -1.31 12.59 -0.73
N VAL A 586 -0.93 12.63 0.56
CA VAL A 586 -0.16 13.73 1.14
C VAL A 586 1.29 13.68 0.68
N ILE A 587 1.96 12.53 0.77
CA ILE A 587 3.40 12.43 0.47
C ILE A 587 3.69 12.63 -1.02
N TYR A 588 2.75 12.28 -1.91
CA TYR A 588 2.84 12.53 -3.34
C TYR A 588 2.53 13.98 -3.74
N SER A 589 2.10 14.84 -2.80
CA SER A 589 1.81 16.25 -3.08
C SER A 589 3.11 17.07 -3.28
N PRO A 590 3.11 18.09 -4.15
CA PRO A 590 4.25 18.98 -4.34
C PRO A 590 4.75 19.63 -3.05
N GLU A 591 3.85 19.92 -2.11
CA GLU A 591 4.15 20.54 -0.84
C GLU A 591 5.09 19.68 0.03
N PHE A 592 5.01 18.35 -0.12
CA PHE A 592 5.80 17.38 0.62
C PHE A 592 7.09 16.95 -0.08
N ALA A 593 7.31 17.31 -1.34
CA ALA A 593 8.50 16.89 -2.10
C ALA A 593 9.82 17.18 -1.37
N GLU A 594 9.94 18.36 -0.74
CA GLU A 594 11.13 18.75 0.00
C GLU A 594 11.36 17.93 1.29
N ALA A 595 10.36 17.21 1.78
CA ALA A 595 10.44 16.40 2.99
C ALA A 595 11.11 15.03 2.75
N PHE A 596 11.46 14.72 1.50
CA PHE A 596 12.17 13.52 1.12
C PHE A 596 13.55 13.84 0.55
N ASN A 597 14.51 12.97 0.82
CA ASN A 597 15.80 12.94 0.16
C ASN A 597 15.66 12.08 -1.09
N ASP A 598 15.81 12.71 -2.26
CA ASP A 598 15.66 12.06 -3.57
C ASP A 598 16.83 11.10 -3.83
N ILE A 599 16.52 9.83 -4.12
CA ILE A 599 17.52 8.80 -4.37
C ILE A 599 17.70 8.67 -5.87
N THR A 600 18.84 9.11 -6.38
CA THR A 600 19.07 9.20 -7.83
C THR A 600 20.16 8.25 -8.34
N GLN A 601 20.69 7.40 -7.45
CA GLN A 601 21.80 6.48 -7.73
C GLN A 601 21.39 5.03 -7.49
N GLY A 602 21.94 4.13 -8.32
CA GLY A 602 21.66 2.70 -8.25
C GLY A 602 20.43 2.27 -9.04
N ALA A 603 20.14 0.98 -8.96
CA ALA A 603 18.96 0.36 -9.54
C ALA A 603 18.61 -0.87 -8.71
N ASN A 604 17.33 -1.25 -8.70
CA ASN A 604 16.96 -2.53 -8.10
C ASN A 604 17.27 -3.68 -9.07
N GLN A 605 17.38 -4.89 -8.51
CA GLN A 605 17.73 -6.07 -9.29
C GLN A 605 16.53 -6.56 -10.12
N GLY A 606 16.76 -6.92 -11.38
CA GLY A 606 15.78 -7.53 -12.26
C GLY A 606 15.63 -9.03 -12.04
N CYS A 607 14.91 -9.69 -12.97
CA CYS A 607 14.69 -11.14 -12.92
C CYS A 607 15.97 -11.96 -13.07
N ARG A 608 16.05 -13.09 -12.38
CA ARG A 608 17.13 -14.08 -12.61
C ARG A 608 17.24 -14.53 -14.07
N GLY A 609 16.12 -14.65 -14.78
CA GLY A 609 16.05 -15.04 -16.18
C GLY A 609 16.66 -14.03 -17.16
N LEU A 610 16.95 -12.81 -16.72
CA LEU A 610 17.61 -11.77 -17.52
C LEU A 610 19.14 -11.94 -17.61
N GLN A 611 19.68 -13.07 -17.11
CA GLN A 611 21.08 -13.48 -17.21
C GLN A 611 22.11 -12.46 -16.67
N GLY A 612 22.24 -12.40 -15.35
CA GLY A 612 23.51 -12.05 -14.67
C GLY A 612 24.04 -10.63 -14.84
N VAL A 613 23.24 -9.67 -15.32
CA VAL A 613 23.59 -8.26 -15.31
C VAL A 613 22.99 -7.63 -14.05
N ARG A 614 23.84 -7.16 -13.12
CA ARG A 614 23.35 -6.31 -12.02
C ARG A 614 22.64 -5.09 -12.59
N ASN A 615 21.64 -4.57 -11.87
CA ASN A 615 20.96 -3.31 -12.22
C ASN A 615 20.13 -3.38 -13.52
N ASP A 616 19.58 -4.54 -13.83
CA ASP A 616 18.68 -4.84 -14.95
C ASP A 616 17.19 -4.65 -14.60
N GLY A 617 16.89 -4.25 -13.36
CA GLY A 617 15.58 -3.75 -12.96
C GLY A 617 15.39 -2.26 -13.26
N PHE A 618 14.67 -1.58 -12.38
CA PHE A 618 14.40 -0.15 -12.49
C PHE A 618 15.56 0.68 -11.94
N LYS A 619 16.00 1.66 -12.72
CA LYS A 619 17.04 2.62 -12.32
C LYS A 619 16.43 3.77 -11.54
N ALA A 620 17.15 4.19 -10.50
CA ALA A 620 16.86 5.40 -9.76
C ALA A 620 16.96 6.64 -10.66
N THR A 621 16.10 7.64 -10.46
CA THR A 621 16.17 8.91 -11.20
C THR A 621 15.73 10.07 -10.33
N SER A 622 15.69 11.28 -10.87
CA SER A 622 15.19 12.41 -10.09
C SER A 622 13.67 12.38 -9.98
N GLY A 623 13.17 12.56 -8.76
CA GLY A 623 11.77 12.42 -8.40
C GLY A 623 11.39 10.96 -8.17
N TRP A 624 10.09 10.65 -8.27
CA TRP A 624 9.65 9.29 -8.01
C TRP A 624 10.22 8.30 -9.04
N ASP A 625 10.70 7.16 -8.55
CA ASP A 625 11.07 6.00 -9.36
C ASP A 625 10.62 4.67 -8.70
N PRO A 626 10.57 3.56 -9.45
CA PRO A 626 10.12 2.27 -8.93
C PRO A 626 11.19 1.53 -8.12
N ALA A 627 12.38 2.08 -7.95
CA ALA A 627 13.46 1.45 -7.19
C ALA A 627 13.55 2.01 -5.76
N SER A 628 13.20 3.28 -5.57
CA SER A 628 13.33 4.01 -4.31
C SER A 628 12.08 4.80 -3.90
N GLY A 629 11.08 4.91 -4.77
CA GLY A 629 9.85 5.65 -4.52
C GLY A 629 10.11 7.16 -4.55
N LEU A 630 9.52 7.90 -3.61
CA LEU A 630 9.80 9.34 -3.39
C LEU A 630 11.16 9.57 -2.68
N GLY A 631 11.89 8.50 -2.36
CA GLY A 631 13.14 8.54 -1.61
C GLY A 631 12.96 8.37 -0.10
N THR A 632 13.92 8.87 0.68
CA THR A 632 13.98 8.65 2.14
C THR A 632 13.45 9.85 2.94
N PRO A 633 12.63 9.66 3.98
CA PRO A 633 12.00 10.77 4.68
C PRO A 633 12.96 11.56 5.59
N ASN A 634 12.65 12.84 5.76
CA ASN A 634 13.24 13.69 6.78
C ASN A 634 12.19 14.02 7.86
N LEU A 635 12.32 13.44 9.06
CA LEU A 635 11.33 13.58 10.13
C LEU A 635 11.03 15.05 10.48
N GLY A 636 12.08 15.87 10.62
CA GLY A 636 11.92 17.28 10.98
C GLY A 636 11.05 18.04 9.96
N LYS A 637 11.32 17.84 8.67
CA LYS A 637 10.52 18.44 7.59
C LYS A 637 9.10 17.88 7.54
N LEU A 638 8.93 16.57 7.76
CA LEU A 638 7.61 15.96 7.80
C LEU A 638 6.75 16.53 8.92
N ILE A 639 7.29 16.67 10.14
CA ILE A 639 6.58 17.32 11.27
C ILE A 639 6.18 18.75 10.89
N GLU A 640 7.13 19.55 10.39
CA GLU A 640 6.86 20.94 9.96
C GLU A 640 5.73 21.03 8.94
N LYS A 641 5.77 20.18 7.89
CA LYS A 641 4.77 20.18 6.82
C LYS A 641 3.40 19.74 7.35
N TRP A 642 3.30 18.63 8.08
CA TRP A 642 2.02 18.17 8.65
C TRP A 642 1.45 19.10 9.73
N GLU A 643 2.29 19.87 10.42
CA GLU A 643 1.83 20.92 11.32
C GLU A 643 1.19 22.08 10.53
N ARG A 644 1.75 22.47 9.38
CA ARG A 644 1.23 23.55 8.52
C ARG A 644 -0.03 23.18 7.73
N VAL A 645 -0.20 21.92 7.34
CA VAL A 645 -1.37 21.45 6.54
C VAL A 645 -2.72 21.86 7.15
N VAL A 646 -2.82 22.04 8.47
CA VAL A 646 -4.08 22.49 9.11
C VAL A 646 -4.31 24.01 9.03
N ASN A 647 -3.23 24.80 8.95
CA ASN A 647 -3.29 26.26 8.98
C ASN A 647 -3.33 26.87 7.57
N ASP A 648 -2.53 26.34 6.64
CA ASP A 648 -2.39 26.93 5.30
C ASP A 648 -3.54 26.58 4.36
N PHE A 649 -4.19 25.41 4.50
CA PHE A 649 -5.24 25.02 3.53
C PHE A 649 -6.57 25.76 3.70
N LYS A 650 -6.95 26.15 4.93
CA LYS A 650 -8.10 27.07 5.12
C LYS A 650 -7.84 28.45 4.51
N ASP A 651 -6.61 28.95 4.64
CA ASP A 651 -6.21 30.23 4.08
C ASP A 651 -6.02 30.16 2.55
N ASN A 652 -5.54 29.02 2.01
CA ASN A 652 -5.34 28.80 0.58
C ASN A 652 -6.64 28.45 -0.15
N LEU A 653 -7.64 27.81 0.47
CA LEU A 653 -8.97 27.64 -0.13
C LEU A 653 -9.68 28.98 -0.30
N LEU A 654 -9.52 29.89 0.67
CA LEU A 654 -9.99 31.27 0.55
C LEU A 654 -9.23 32.04 -0.55
N LEU A 655 -7.90 31.85 -0.62
CA LEU A 655 -7.07 32.48 -1.65
C LEU A 655 -7.36 31.95 -3.07
N ARG A 656 -7.54 30.63 -3.23
CA ARG A 656 -7.88 29.98 -4.51
C ARG A 656 -9.23 30.47 -5.02
N ARG A 657 -10.25 30.50 -4.14
CA ARG A 657 -11.55 31.11 -4.48
C ARG A 657 -11.42 32.56 -4.91
N GLU A 658 -10.57 33.36 -4.28
CA GLU A 658 -10.39 34.77 -4.68
C GLU A 658 -9.57 34.95 -5.97
N ILE A 659 -8.66 34.03 -6.30
CA ILE A 659 -7.85 34.04 -7.53
C ILE A 659 -8.64 33.52 -8.74
N ASP A 660 -9.53 32.54 -8.56
CA ASP A 660 -10.39 32.02 -9.64
C ASP A 660 -11.36 33.08 -10.20
N TYR A 661 -11.58 34.18 -9.47
CA TYR A 661 -12.36 35.35 -9.92
C TYR A 661 -11.49 36.51 -10.45
N ALA A 662 -10.18 36.33 -10.65
CA ALA A 662 -9.28 37.37 -11.14
C ALA A 662 -8.97 37.21 -12.63
N ASP A 663 -9.14 38.29 -13.41
CA ASP A 663 -8.75 38.35 -14.82
C ASP A 663 -7.24 38.64 -14.94
N LEU A 664 -6.50 37.74 -15.61
CA LEU A 664 -5.08 37.90 -15.90
C LEU A 664 -4.85 38.37 -17.35
N LYS A 665 -4.05 39.42 -17.51
CA LYS A 665 -3.62 39.94 -18.82
C LYS A 665 -2.10 40.06 -18.88
N LEU A 666 -1.49 39.54 -19.95
CA LEU A 666 -0.06 39.67 -20.21
C LEU A 666 0.16 40.69 -21.34
N ARG A 667 1.00 41.70 -21.08
CA ARG A 667 1.29 42.80 -22.00
C ARG A 667 2.79 42.91 -22.27
N THR A 668 3.14 43.23 -23.52
CA THR A 668 4.50 43.62 -23.92
C THR A 668 4.51 45.08 -24.36
N TYR A 669 5.52 45.83 -23.94
CA TYR A 669 5.75 47.21 -24.36
C TYR A 669 7.07 47.31 -25.14
N ASP A 670 7.03 47.97 -26.31
CA ASP A 670 8.23 48.38 -27.05
C ASP A 670 8.68 49.75 -26.53
N ASP A 671 9.96 49.89 -26.17
CA ASP A 671 10.49 51.10 -25.52
C ASP A 671 10.41 52.38 -26.39
N GLU A 672 10.12 52.27 -27.69
CA GLU A 672 10.07 53.43 -28.61
C GLU A 672 8.65 53.91 -29.00
N ASN A 673 7.59 53.13 -28.71
CA ASN A 673 6.21 53.56 -28.94
C ASN A 673 5.33 53.00 -27.83
N LEU A 674 4.84 53.89 -26.96
CA LEU A 674 4.02 53.62 -25.77
C LEU A 674 2.63 52.97 -26.05
N SER A 675 2.44 52.30 -27.19
CA SER A 675 1.26 51.51 -27.49
C SER A 675 1.41 50.09 -26.92
N ALA A 676 0.63 49.74 -25.90
CA ALA A 676 0.49 48.37 -25.45
C ALA A 676 -0.17 47.54 -26.57
N ARG A 677 0.40 46.37 -26.89
CA ARG A 677 -0.34 45.33 -27.59
C ARG A 677 -0.69 44.25 -26.58
N ASP A 678 -1.98 43.99 -26.42
CA ASP A 678 -2.44 42.81 -25.68
C ASP A 678 -1.93 41.59 -26.43
N VAL A 679 -1.17 40.74 -25.74
CA VAL A 679 -0.59 39.56 -26.38
C VAL A 679 -1.54 38.37 -26.29
N ASP A 680 -2.35 38.30 -25.23
CA ASP A 680 -3.57 37.48 -25.10
C ASP A 680 -4.31 37.82 -23.78
N SER A 681 -5.64 37.62 -23.74
CA SER A 681 -6.42 37.59 -22.49
C SER A 681 -6.62 36.13 -22.06
N ILE A 682 -6.15 35.75 -20.87
CA ILE A 682 -6.17 34.35 -20.41
C ILE A 682 -7.22 34.20 -19.31
N HIS A 683 -8.27 33.42 -19.57
CA HIS A 683 -9.16 32.90 -18.53
C HIS A 683 -8.54 31.63 -17.95
N LEU A 684 -8.38 31.55 -16.62
CA LEU A 684 -7.84 30.37 -15.96
C LEU A 684 -8.93 29.31 -15.79
N GLU A 685 -8.98 28.34 -16.69
CA GLU A 685 -9.29 26.97 -16.32
C GLU A 685 -7.99 26.15 -16.37
N GLU A 686 -7.96 25.06 -15.60
CA GLU A 686 -6.82 24.29 -15.04
C GLU A 686 -5.63 23.86 -15.95
N ARG A 687 -5.45 24.41 -17.15
CA ARG A 687 -4.36 24.04 -18.09
C ARG A 687 -3.81 25.21 -18.90
N ASN A 688 -3.11 26.18 -18.30
CA ASN A 688 -2.51 27.27 -19.10
C ASN A 688 -1.13 27.77 -18.62
N ILE A 689 -0.19 26.86 -18.32
CA ILE A 689 1.24 27.22 -18.17
C ILE A 689 1.97 27.17 -19.52
N GLU A 690 1.63 26.22 -20.40
CA GLU A 690 2.21 26.13 -21.77
C GLU A 690 1.85 27.35 -22.65
N ALA A 691 0.70 27.98 -22.40
CA ALA A 691 0.29 29.20 -23.09
C ALA A 691 1.21 30.38 -22.78
N LEU A 692 1.70 30.51 -21.54
CA LEU A 692 2.59 31.59 -21.12
C LEU A 692 3.99 31.46 -21.76
N GLU A 693 4.53 30.25 -21.88
CA GLU A 693 5.83 29.97 -22.52
C GLU A 693 5.78 30.16 -24.05
N SER A 694 4.67 29.75 -24.69
CA SER A 694 4.43 29.92 -26.13
C SER A 694 4.33 31.40 -26.55
N VAL A 695 3.81 32.24 -25.66
CA VAL A 695 3.66 33.68 -25.90
C VAL A 695 4.99 34.41 -25.74
N TYR A 696 5.77 34.07 -24.71
CA TYR A 696 7.09 34.68 -24.47
C TYR A 696 8.09 34.37 -25.59
N SER A 697 8.11 33.11 -26.07
CA SER A 697 8.97 32.68 -27.17
C SER A 697 8.64 33.38 -28.51
N ARG A 698 7.37 33.72 -28.76
CA ARG A 698 6.95 34.52 -29.92
C ARG A 698 7.34 36.00 -29.83
N GLY A 699 7.45 36.55 -28.62
CA GLY A 699 7.86 37.95 -28.41
C GLY A 699 9.35 38.22 -28.68
N ASN A 700 10.19 37.18 -28.60
CA ASN A 700 11.66 37.25 -28.61
C ASN A 700 12.33 36.71 -29.89
N SER A 701 11.57 36.45 -30.96
CA SER A 701 12.10 35.92 -32.23
C SER A 701 12.84 36.95 -33.10
N GLY A 702 13.22 38.11 -32.54
CA GLY A 702 13.90 39.20 -33.23
C GLY A 702 15.14 39.67 -32.46
N SER A 703 16.22 39.96 -33.18
CA SER A 703 17.51 40.39 -32.65
C SER A 703 17.46 41.80 -32.05
N LYS A 704 16.89 41.95 -30.84
CA LYS A 704 17.14 43.00 -29.83
C LYS A 704 16.26 42.77 -28.59
N PRO A 705 16.81 42.60 -27.37
CA PRO A 705 16.01 42.47 -26.16
C PRO A 705 15.71 43.88 -25.59
N SER A 706 14.71 44.56 -26.15
CA SER A 706 14.25 45.89 -25.67
C SER A 706 12.73 45.92 -25.44
N LYS A 707 12.17 44.80 -24.93
CA LYS A 707 10.74 44.69 -24.64
C LYS A 707 10.51 44.46 -23.16
N LYS A 708 9.70 45.33 -22.53
CA LYS A 708 9.24 45.15 -21.15
C LYS A 708 8.06 44.18 -21.12
N LEU A 709 8.18 43.14 -20.30
CA LEU A 709 7.09 42.21 -20.01
C LEU A 709 6.34 42.69 -18.77
N VAL A 710 5.01 42.81 -18.89
CA VAL A 710 4.13 43.27 -17.82
C VAL A 710 3.01 42.27 -17.61
N LEU A 711 2.90 41.73 -16.39
CA LEU A 711 1.76 40.91 -15.97
C LEU A 711 0.78 41.78 -15.16
N GLU A 712 -0.46 41.88 -15.61
CA GLU A 712 -1.56 42.56 -14.92
C GLU A 712 -2.55 41.54 -14.38
N ILE A 713 -2.88 41.65 -13.09
CA ILE A 713 -3.90 40.84 -12.41
C ILE A 713 -5.00 41.77 -11.92
N THR A 714 -6.25 41.53 -12.32
CA THR A 714 -7.40 42.39 -12.03
C THR A 714 -8.46 41.64 -11.24
N TRP A 715 -9.04 42.24 -10.19
CA TRP A 715 -10.17 41.64 -9.46
C TRP A 715 -11.19 42.68 -8.95
N ALA A 716 -12.44 42.26 -8.81
CA ALA A 716 -13.56 43.11 -8.38
C ALA A 716 -13.48 43.48 -6.89
N ALA A 717 -13.69 44.77 -6.55
CA ALA A 717 -13.49 45.32 -5.21
C ALA A 717 -14.55 44.96 -4.14
N GLY A 718 -15.37 43.91 -4.35
CA GLY A 718 -16.32 43.42 -3.34
C GLY A 718 -15.63 42.83 -2.10
N ASN A 719 -14.36 42.42 -2.22
CA ASN A 719 -13.55 41.92 -1.12
C ASN A 719 -12.51 42.99 -0.72
N ALA A 720 -12.44 43.32 0.56
CA ALA A 720 -11.52 44.31 1.09
C ALA A 720 -10.07 44.01 0.67
N PHE A 721 -9.36 45.02 0.17
CA PHE A 721 -7.95 44.93 -0.22
C PHE A 721 -7.09 44.43 0.95
N LYS A 722 -6.58 43.20 0.88
CA LYS A 722 -5.61 42.67 1.85
C LYS A 722 -4.22 42.66 1.20
N LYS A 723 -3.30 43.49 1.71
CA LYS A 723 -1.88 43.52 1.30
C LYS A 723 -1.24 42.12 1.31
N ASP A 724 -1.71 41.23 2.18
CA ASP A 724 -1.24 39.85 2.29
C ASP A 724 -1.57 38.99 1.07
N ILE A 725 -2.72 39.21 0.42
CA ILE A 725 -3.10 38.47 -0.80
C ILE A 725 -2.13 38.81 -1.93
N VAL A 726 -1.83 40.10 -2.13
CA VAL A 726 -0.89 40.52 -3.18
C VAL A 726 0.53 40.01 -2.90
N LYS A 727 0.94 39.94 -1.63
CA LYS A 727 2.21 39.33 -1.23
C LYS A 727 2.24 37.83 -1.56
N LYS A 728 1.16 37.09 -1.29
CA LYS A 728 1.01 35.65 -1.59
C LYS A 728 0.94 35.37 -3.10
N VAL A 729 0.18 36.15 -3.86
CA VAL A 729 0.12 36.07 -5.34
C VAL A 729 1.49 36.39 -5.94
N LYS A 730 2.17 37.45 -5.48
CA LYS A 730 3.55 37.77 -5.91
C LYS A 730 4.52 36.64 -5.60
N ALA A 731 4.42 36.01 -4.44
CA ALA A 731 5.26 34.87 -4.07
C ALA A 731 5.00 33.68 -5.00
N ARG A 732 3.73 33.34 -5.26
CA ARG A 732 3.34 32.22 -6.11
C ARG A 732 3.73 32.43 -7.58
N VAL A 733 3.53 33.64 -8.13
CA VAL A 733 3.97 33.98 -9.49
C VAL A 733 5.50 33.87 -9.62
N ASN A 734 6.25 34.35 -8.62
CA ASN A 734 7.71 34.23 -8.62
C ASN A 734 8.20 32.77 -8.43
N GLU A 735 7.48 31.95 -7.68
CA GLU A 735 7.77 30.52 -7.49
C GLU A 735 7.57 29.75 -8.81
N ILE A 736 6.43 29.96 -9.47
CA ILE A 736 6.11 29.35 -10.77
C ILE A 736 7.14 29.78 -11.83
N TRP A 737 7.55 31.05 -11.83
CA TRP A 737 8.53 31.57 -12.79
C TRP A 737 9.96 31.08 -12.54
N LYS A 738 10.37 30.90 -11.28
CA LYS A 738 11.70 30.38 -10.91
C LYS A 738 11.89 28.91 -11.27
N ASN A 739 10.84 28.10 -11.18
CA ASN A 739 10.95 26.66 -11.41
C ASN A 739 10.99 26.29 -12.90
N ASN A 740 10.54 27.18 -13.80
CA ASN A 740 10.40 26.89 -15.24
C ASN A 740 11.22 27.82 -16.16
N SER A 741 12.04 28.74 -15.64
CA SER A 741 12.86 29.63 -16.48
C SER A 741 14.30 29.78 -15.97
N THR A 742 15.24 30.04 -16.87
CA THR A 742 16.65 30.33 -16.55
C THR A 742 16.89 31.79 -16.10
N TYR A 743 15.83 32.56 -15.84
CA TYR A 743 15.89 34.01 -15.60
C TYR A 743 15.53 34.39 -14.14
N SER A 744 15.97 35.57 -13.69
CA SER A 744 15.71 36.08 -12.33
C SER A 744 14.25 36.53 -12.12
N SER A 745 13.85 36.69 -10.85
CA SER A 745 12.49 37.05 -10.40
C SER A 745 11.97 38.39 -10.95
N PHE A 746 10.65 38.64 -10.88
CA PHE A 746 10.08 39.97 -11.14
C PHE A 746 10.54 40.99 -10.08
N ASP A 747 11.17 42.07 -10.52
CA ASP A 747 11.87 43.01 -9.63
C ASP A 747 10.92 43.99 -8.93
N ARG A 748 9.80 44.36 -9.57
CA ARG A 748 8.86 45.35 -9.03
C ARG A 748 7.41 44.93 -9.22
N CYS A 749 6.58 45.24 -8.21
CA CYS A 749 5.13 45.06 -8.22
C CYS A 749 4.49 46.39 -7.85
N GLN A 750 3.65 46.92 -8.72
CA GLN A 750 2.87 48.14 -8.49
C GLN A 750 1.39 47.77 -8.39
N ILE A 751 0.69 48.38 -7.44
CA ILE A 751 -0.74 48.12 -7.21
C ILE A 751 -1.48 49.42 -7.45
N THR A 752 -2.53 49.37 -8.26
CA THR A 752 -3.44 50.50 -8.51
C THR A 752 -4.88 50.07 -8.29
N CYS A 753 -5.75 51.01 -7.93
CA CYS A 753 -7.18 50.78 -7.84
C CYS A 753 -7.88 51.84 -8.68
N TYR A 754 -8.72 51.41 -9.62
CA TYR A 754 -9.47 52.30 -10.49
C TYR A 754 -10.85 51.71 -10.76
N LYS A 755 -11.91 52.54 -10.69
CA LYS A 755 -13.31 52.16 -10.92
C LYS A 755 -13.76 50.86 -10.22
N ASN A 756 -13.35 50.66 -8.95
CA ASN A 756 -13.67 49.48 -8.14
C ASN A 756 -13.05 48.16 -8.63
N GLU A 757 -11.94 48.25 -9.34
CA GLU A 757 -11.08 47.11 -9.66
C GLU A 757 -9.67 47.38 -9.11
N TRP A 758 -9.05 46.34 -8.57
CA TRP A 758 -7.66 46.39 -8.16
C TRP A 758 -6.80 45.76 -9.24
N THR A 759 -5.70 46.40 -9.61
CA THR A 759 -4.73 45.91 -10.60
C THR A 759 -3.35 45.78 -9.97
N ALA A 760 -2.77 44.59 -10.00
CA ALA A 760 -1.37 44.36 -9.66
C ALA A 760 -0.54 44.17 -10.93
N THR A 761 0.49 45.00 -11.08
CA THR A 761 1.36 45.06 -12.26
C THR A 761 2.77 44.59 -11.88
N PHE A 762 3.25 43.51 -12.49
CA PHE A 762 4.61 42.99 -12.28
C PHE A 762 5.48 43.29 -13.48
N THR A 763 6.69 43.83 -13.26
CA THR A 763 7.61 44.24 -14.34
C THR A 763 8.99 43.63 -14.11
N HIS A 764 9.62 43.17 -15.20
CA HIS A 764 10.99 42.69 -15.25
C HIS A 764 11.88 43.71 -15.98
N SER A 765 13.07 44.03 -15.44
CA SER A 765 14.00 45.00 -16.03
C SER A 765 15.39 44.39 -16.25
N ASN A 766 15.84 44.32 -17.50
CA ASN A 766 17.22 43.98 -17.83
C ASN A 766 18.09 45.24 -17.84
N GLY A 767 18.56 45.68 -16.67
CA GLY A 767 19.72 46.58 -16.57
C GLY A 767 19.58 47.82 -15.66
N PRO A 768 20.68 48.34 -15.10
CA PRO A 768 20.68 49.51 -14.22
C PRO A 768 20.77 50.80 -15.06
N GLY A 769 19.66 51.50 -15.28
CA GLY A 769 19.76 52.83 -15.91
C GLY A 769 18.52 53.52 -16.47
N GLU A 770 17.30 52.95 -16.41
CA GLU A 770 16.15 53.59 -17.06
C GLU A 770 15.28 54.42 -16.10
N GLN A 771 14.99 55.67 -16.49
CA GLN A 771 14.02 56.55 -15.85
C GLN A 771 12.58 56.13 -16.21
N TYR A 772 11.68 56.18 -15.24
CA TYR A 772 10.29 55.72 -15.38
C TYR A 772 9.36 56.89 -15.60
N TYR A 773 8.53 56.82 -16.65
CA TYR A 773 7.40 57.73 -16.83
C TYR A 773 6.17 57.18 -16.10
N HIS A 774 5.63 57.98 -15.20
CA HIS A 774 4.38 57.69 -14.50
C HIS A 774 3.20 57.93 -15.43
N PHE A 775 2.35 56.91 -15.61
CA PHE A 775 0.99 57.12 -16.10
C PHE A 775 0.05 57.12 -14.90
N LYS A 776 -0.50 58.30 -14.61
CA LYS A 776 -1.74 58.46 -13.87
C LYS A 776 -2.82 58.54 -14.94
N MET A 777 -3.75 57.59 -14.99
CA MET A 777 -5.01 57.81 -15.71
C MET A 777 -5.89 58.78 -14.90
#